data_AF-A0A7C5R095-F1
#
_entry.id   AF-A0A7C5R095-F1
#
_cell.length_a   1.000
_cell.length_b   1.000
_cell.length_c   1.000
_cell.angle_alpha   90.00
_cell.angle_beta   90.00
_cell.angle_gamma   90.00
#
_symmetry.space_group_name_H-M   'P 1'
#
loop_
_entity.id
_entity.type
_entity.pdbx_description
1 polymer ?
#
loop_
_entity_poly.entity_id
_entity_poly.type
_entity_poly.pdbx_seq_one_letter_code
_entity_poly.pdbx_strand_id
1 'polypeptide(L)'
;MKRTLTILTALLLALSLVRTLSPAWGANPTGPQKDLPLPGEVFEVEGRTAFVILPAAENRHTHRPTPWVWYAPTLPKLPEARERWMFERFLAAGIAVAGVDVGESYGSPRGRAGFSALYRELTERRGFSRKPVLLARSRGGLMAYNWAAEHPQSVGGIAGIYPVCNLRSWPGLDKACGAYGLTAGQLEEQLTQHNPIDRLTPLAKTGVPIFHIHGDADKTVPLADNSAELARRYRELGGSMRLRIPPGQGHNVWDGFFQCQELIEFVIVHASPAAEREPSAALFRDPPIEARPGAFWDWLNGNVDLAEITRELEEMKAKGMSGAEIWDIGIIRPNPEEPIPAGPAFLGSESLKAINHAIDQADRLGLHLGIVASSSWNDGGSWIQPKDAMKGLYHSETTVNGPTRFSQVLPFPSIRAPKGTNGLPVYYKEVAVLAFPQPTNKVIRDTAAIINLSEKMNSDGLLTWDVPAGAWVIARFITSNTGQKLMVPSPNSTGLLIDHLDANAARTHFQYILDQILKTRPSLDALRYMEVDSVEVDNQTDWTSSFVEEFRQRRGYDPIPYLPALKGKTFADPQIAPRFLHDYRMTVSDLWIDGHYRAGTKFLNTYGMQLVAEAGHGGYPRTDPLRSLGAVGIPRGEFWNGSRFWVEKEAASAAHTYGHQIVDAESFTGWRSWQDGPLEYKRLADTAFCNGLNRITFHTFAHTPPQFGVPGPNYHAGEHFNLNSTWWNQSGPMLSYFSRCCYLLQQGLPVADACFYYGDDAPNLVATRRIGPDSKRLDGATCAHCGRPNPAPADALGTGYDYDIIDSEVIQNRMEFKDGSLMLPHGVSYAVIVLPERTDIPLAVLQKLEKLVSEGATLLGPKPSRDVTLADYPRCDQQVQAIADRMWGAGKDGEVSERSYGKGRIVSNRNRVRDILQQRGIGPDFSYTSSGKPADLDYIHRRTLDADIYFVSNTQMEEAEADCVFRATRRPAQLWFPDTGEIQSLPDCETVDGGSKLKLRLPPAGSVFVVFGGAAKPTITAAKQPTNTLPALEITGPWEVKFPPNLGAPPSRVFEKLVSWTAIPDDGIKYFSGTATYLKEFEAPASMLTAGNHLELDLGQLRNVAEATLNGQPLGIRWKPPFRYDVTGLVRPGKNTLAVKITNVWANRVVGDAKLPRDKRITRITQKVGVGGPLESGLFGPVQLLRSANH
;
A
#
# COMPACT_ATOMS: atom_id res chain seq x y z
N MET A 1 38.76 -42.17 -48.44
CA MET A 1 38.18 -42.76 -49.66
C MET A 1 36.66 -42.57 -49.64
N LYS A 2 36.17 -41.73 -50.55
CA LYS A 2 34.83 -41.69 -51.18
C LYS A 2 33.60 -42.11 -50.35
N ARG A 3 32.89 -41.12 -49.78
CA ARG A 3 31.42 -40.89 -49.93
C ARG A 3 30.90 -39.78 -49.01
N THR A 4 31.31 -38.53 -49.24
CA THR A 4 30.54 -37.33 -48.83
C THR A 4 31.08 -36.11 -49.58
N LEU A 5 30.68 -35.92 -50.84
CA LEU A 5 31.07 -34.75 -51.61
C LEU A 5 29.97 -34.38 -52.62
N THR A 6 28.80 -33.96 -52.13
CA THR A 6 27.79 -33.26 -52.95
C THR A 6 26.83 -32.33 -52.18
N ILE A 7 27.13 -31.95 -50.92
CA ILE A 7 26.35 -30.93 -50.19
C ILE A 7 27.30 -30.05 -49.36
N LEU A 8 28.35 -29.50 -49.99
CA LEU A 8 29.27 -28.56 -49.31
C LEU A 8 29.68 -27.36 -50.17
N THR A 9 28.86 -26.99 -51.16
CA THR A 9 29.13 -25.85 -52.05
C THR A 9 27.99 -24.82 -52.09
N ALA A 10 26.99 -24.92 -51.20
CA ALA A 10 25.88 -23.96 -51.11
C ALA A 10 25.81 -23.20 -49.77
N LEU A 11 26.74 -23.42 -48.83
CA LEU A 11 26.66 -22.84 -47.47
C LEU A 11 27.80 -21.89 -47.09
N LEU A 12 28.70 -21.53 -48.03
CA LEU A 12 29.92 -20.74 -47.76
C LEU A 12 29.96 -19.37 -48.44
N LEU A 13 28.82 -18.85 -48.89
CA LEU A 13 28.69 -17.51 -49.48
C LEU A 13 27.62 -16.63 -48.81
N ALA A 14 27.22 -16.97 -47.58
CA ALA A 14 26.21 -16.23 -46.79
C ALA A 14 26.74 -15.79 -45.40
N LEU A 15 28.05 -15.59 -45.26
CA LEU A 15 28.69 -15.12 -44.02
C LEU A 15 29.77 -14.07 -44.30
N SER A 16 29.40 -12.98 -44.97
CA SER A 16 30.21 -11.76 -45.00
C SER A 16 29.39 -10.56 -45.49
N LEU A 17 28.31 -10.20 -44.80
CA LEU A 17 27.65 -8.89 -44.89
C LEU A 17 26.56 -8.76 -43.81
N VAL A 18 26.94 -8.85 -42.53
CA VAL A 18 26.12 -8.24 -41.48
C VAL A 18 26.40 -6.74 -41.55
N ARG A 19 25.71 -6.08 -42.49
CA ARG A 19 25.55 -4.63 -42.47
C ARG A 19 24.81 -4.30 -41.17
N THR A 20 25.40 -3.43 -40.37
CA THR A 20 24.74 -2.63 -39.34
C THR A 20 23.50 -1.97 -39.95
N LEU A 21 22.33 -2.59 -39.78
CA LEU A 21 21.04 -1.95 -40.03
C LEU A 21 20.69 -1.13 -38.78
N SER A 22 21.24 0.06 -38.69
CA SER A 22 20.52 1.15 -38.06
C SER A 22 19.32 1.46 -38.95
N PRO A 23 18.06 1.41 -38.49
CA PRO A 23 16.97 1.97 -39.25
C PRO A 23 17.05 3.49 -39.09
N ALA A 24 17.92 4.13 -39.87
CA ALA A 24 17.67 5.50 -40.28
C ALA A 24 16.54 5.43 -41.31
N TRP A 25 15.30 5.53 -40.85
CA TRP A 25 14.13 5.59 -41.72
C TRP A 25 14.16 6.92 -42.48
N GLY A 26 14.58 6.86 -43.74
CA GLY A 26 14.54 8.00 -44.64
C GLY A 26 13.09 8.38 -44.91
N ALA A 27 12.77 9.66 -44.68
CA ALA A 27 11.48 10.25 -45.05
C ALA A 27 11.26 10.09 -46.56
N ASN A 28 10.17 9.41 -46.93
CA ASN A 28 9.70 9.38 -48.32
C ASN A 28 8.95 10.71 -48.58
N PRO A 29 9.37 11.58 -49.53
CA PRO A 29 8.80 12.92 -49.68
C PRO A 29 7.34 12.97 -50.13
N THR A 30 6.75 11.84 -50.53
CA THR A 30 5.39 11.75 -51.09
C THR A 30 4.37 11.07 -50.16
N GLY A 31 4.71 10.83 -48.90
CA GLY A 31 3.79 10.24 -47.90
C GLY A 31 2.76 11.24 -47.35
N PRO A 32 1.72 10.76 -46.63
CA PRO A 32 0.77 11.64 -45.95
C PRO A 32 1.52 12.58 -44.99
N GLN A 33 1.19 13.87 -45.03
CA GLN A 33 1.76 14.89 -44.13
C GLN A 33 0.76 15.27 -43.04
N LYS A 34 1.25 15.36 -41.81
CA LYS A 34 0.48 15.80 -40.64
C LYS A 34 1.42 16.53 -39.67
N ASP A 35 1.02 17.71 -39.21
CA ASP A 35 1.75 18.45 -38.19
C ASP A 35 1.55 17.76 -36.83
N LEU A 36 2.65 17.36 -36.20
CA LEU A 36 2.67 16.74 -34.86
C LEU A 36 3.37 17.65 -33.85
N PRO A 37 2.93 17.67 -32.58
CA PRO A 37 3.54 18.52 -31.54
C PRO A 37 4.94 18.07 -31.11
N LEU A 38 5.32 16.84 -31.44
CA LEU A 38 6.61 16.22 -31.18
C LEU A 38 7.01 15.40 -32.41
N PRO A 39 8.32 15.15 -32.63
CA PRO A 39 8.77 14.31 -33.74
C PRO A 39 8.12 12.93 -33.72
N GLY A 40 7.51 12.53 -34.83
CA GLY A 40 6.82 11.25 -34.98
C GLY A 40 6.76 10.79 -36.43
N GLU A 41 6.33 9.54 -36.63
CA GLU A 41 6.09 8.94 -37.93
C GLU A 41 4.62 9.19 -38.34
N VAL A 42 4.40 9.61 -39.59
CA VAL A 42 3.07 9.73 -40.20
C VAL A 42 2.99 8.71 -41.34
N PHE A 43 1.91 7.92 -41.37
CA PHE A 43 1.73 6.81 -42.30
C PHE A 43 0.26 6.61 -42.67
N GLU A 44 -0.04 5.72 -43.61
CA GLU A 44 -1.43 5.37 -43.96
C GLU A 44 -1.84 4.00 -43.41
N VAL A 45 -3.08 3.91 -42.93
CA VAL A 45 -3.75 2.65 -42.57
C VAL A 45 -5.09 2.58 -43.29
N GLU A 46 -5.23 1.63 -44.22
CA GLU A 46 -6.44 1.47 -45.05
C GLU A 46 -6.93 2.79 -45.68
N GLY A 47 -6.00 3.57 -46.26
CA GLY A 47 -6.27 4.85 -46.91
C GLY A 47 -6.59 6.01 -45.97
N ARG A 48 -6.24 5.90 -44.68
CA ARG A 48 -6.42 6.95 -43.67
C ARG A 48 -5.07 7.36 -43.08
N THR A 49 -4.88 8.67 -42.89
CA THR A 49 -3.69 9.20 -42.22
C THR A 49 -3.67 8.78 -40.75
N ALA A 50 -2.58 8.13 -40.34
CA ALA A 50 -2.28 7.73 -38.98
C ALA A 50 -0.92 8.30 -38.56
N PHE A 51 -0.67 8.33 -37.25
CA PHE A 51 0.63 8.73 -36.73
C PHE A 51 1.05 7.89 -35.52
N VAL A 52 2.35 7.88 -35.26
CA VAL A 52 2.93 7.40 -34.00
C VAL A 52 4.10 8.28 -33.55
N ILE A 53 4.08 8.66 -32.28
CA ILE A 53 5.17 9.36 -31.59
C ILE A 53 5.77 8.33 -30.62
N LEU A 54 7.02 7.94 -30.88
CA LEU A 54 7.72 6.92 -30.10
C LEU A 54 8.54 7.56 -28.97
N PRO A 55 8.72 6.89 -27.82
CA PRO A 55 9.63 7.33 -26.76
C PRO A 55 11.04 7.58 -27.28
N ALA A 56 11.90 8.24 -26.51
CA ALA A 56 13.34 8.27 -26.84
C ALA A 56 13.89 6.83 -26.86
N ALA A 57 14.94 6.53 -27.63
CA ALA A 57 15.44 5.17 -27.80
C ALA A 57 15.86 4.54 -26.45
N GLU A 58 16.39 5.36 -25.54
CA GLU A 58 16.72 5.01 -24.16
C GLU A 58 15.50 4.64 -23.29
N ASN A 59 14.30 5.06 -23.68
CA ASN A 59 13.03 4.74 -23.01
C ASN A 59 12.23 3.67 -23.77
N ARG A 60 12.75 3.15 -24.89
CA ARG A 60 12.11 2.07 -25.67
C ARG A 60 12.72 0.74 -25.27
N HIS A 61 11.84 -0.24 -25.06
CA HIS A 61 12.25 -1.61 -24.76
C HIS A 61 12.14 -2.45 -26.02
N THR A 62 13.26 -2.88 -26.59
CA THR A 62 13.29 -3.60 -27.88
C THR A 62 12.81 -5.05 -27.79
N HIS A 63 12.57 -5.58 -26.60
CA HIS A 63 12.24 -6.98 -26.36
C HIS A 63 10.79 -7.24 -25.94
N ARG A 64 9.93 -6.21 -25.88
CA ARG A 64 8.52 -6.35 -25.46
C ARG A 64 7.57 -5.46 -26.27
N PRO A 65 6.25 -5.75 -26.23
CA PRO A 65 5.28 -4.89 -26.88
C PRO A 65 5.34 -3.46 -26.32
N THR A 66 5.32 -2.45 -27.19
CA THR A 66 5.38 -1.04 -26.78
C THR A 66 4.04 -0.62 -26.13
N PRO A 67 4.03 -0.19 -24.85
CA PRO A 67 2.86 0.46 -24.24
C PRO A 67 2.46 1.70 -25.00
N TRP A 68 1.17 1.99 -25.11
CA TRP A 68 0.72 3.14 -25.89
C TRP A 68 -0.61 3.73 -25.45
N VAL A 69 -0.75 5.02 -25.72
CA VAL A 69 -1.98 5.80 -25.59
C VAL A 69 -2.53 6.13 -26.98
N TRP A 70 -3.82 5.94 -27.16
CA TRP A 70 -4.52 6.15 -28.41
C TRP A 70 -5.29 7.48 -28.38
N TYR A 71 -4.73 8.51 -29.00
CA TYR A 71 -5.28 9.86 -29.04
C TYR A 71 -6.39 10.00 -30.09
N ALA A 72 -7.55 10.51 -29.68
CA ALA A 72 -8.67 10.84 -30.55
C ALA A 72 -9.29 12.19 -30.17
N PRO A 73 -9.69 13.02 -31.14
CA PRO A 73 -9.73 12.75 -32.57
C PRO A 73 -8.42 13.14 -33.27
N THR A 74 -8.06 12.43 -34.34
CA THR A 74 -6.83 12.68 -35.11
C THR A 74 -7.09 13.52 -36.37
N LEU A 75 -7.93 14.55 -36.25
CA LEU A 75 -8.29 15.44 -37.38
C LEU A 75 -7.06 16.20 -37.92
N PRO A 76 -7.12 16.85 -39.10
CA PRO A 76 -5.94 17.48 -39.72
C PRO A 76 -5.14 18.42 -38.80
N LYS A 77 -5.80 19.14 -37.88
CA LYS A 77 -5.17 20.06 -36.92
C LYS A 77 -4.86 19.45 -35.55
N LEU A 78 -5.12 18.16 -35.33
CA LEU A 78 -5.04 17.49 -34.03
C LEU A 78 -4.23 16.17 -34.09
N PRO A 79 -3.35 15.86 -33.13
CA PRO A 79 -3.01 16.66 -31.94
C PRO A 79 -2.29 17.98 -32.28
N GLU A 80 -2.28 18.94 -31.36
CA GLU A 80 -1.66 20.26 -31.54
C GLU A 80 -0.58 20.53 -30.48
N ALA A 81 0.09 21.68 -30.55
CA ALA A 81 1.23 22.02 -29.69
C ALA A 81 0.95 21.94 -28.17
N ARG A 82 -0.32 22.04 -27.76
CA ARG A 82 -0.72 22.07 -26.35
C ARG A 82 -0.63 20.70 -25.68
N GLU A 83 -0.84 19.62 -26.44
CA GLU A 83 -0.64 18.25 -25.94
C GLU A 83 0.84 17.89 -25.69
N ARG A 84 1.79 18.78 -26.04
CA ARG A 84 3.21 18.50 -25.89
C ARG A 84 3.60 18.09 -24.45
N TRP A 85 3.13 18.82 -23.45
CA TRP A 85 3.51 18.58 -22.05
C TRP A 85 3.11 17.19 -21.56
N MET A 86 1.92 16.73 -21.94
CA MET A 86 1.39 15.42 -21.56
C MET A 86 2.07 14.30 -22.36
N PHE A 87 2.29 14.52 -23.66
CA PHE A 87 2.99 13.55 -24.50
C PHE A 87 4.43 13.35 -24.02
N GLU A 88 5.17 14.42 -23.68
CA GLU A 88 6.53 14.31 -23.13
C GLU A 88 6.58 13.41 -21.88
N ARG A 89 5.57 13.45 -21.01
CA ARG A 89 5.49 12.59 -19.82
C ARG A 89 5.16 11.13 -20.15
N PHE A 90 4.26 10.89 -21.11
CA PHE A 90 4.01 9.53 -21.60
C PHE A 90 5.27 8.92 -22.20
N LEU A 91 5.97 9.67 -23.05
CA LEU A 91 7.21 9.24 -23.67
C LEU A 91 8.34 9.05 -22.63
N ALA A 92 8.39 9.87 -21.59
CA ALA A 92 9.33 9.69 -20.47
C ALA A 92 9.03 8.42 -19.67
N ALA A 93 7.77 7.99 -19.61
CA ALA A 93 7.33 6.73 -19.01
C ALA A 93 7.40 5.52 -19.97
N GLY A 94 7.98 5.68 -21.17
CA GLY A 94 8.09 4.61 -22.17
C GLY A 94 6.80 4.28 -22.93
N ILE A 95 5.80 5.17 -22.88
CA ILE A 95 4.49 4.97 -23.51
C ILE A 95 4.42 5.79 -24.80
N ALA A 96 4.20 5.12 -25.93
CA ALA A 96 4.03 5.75 -27.23
C ALA A 96 2.66 6.43 -27.37
N VAL A 97 2.56 7.42 -28.26
CA VAL A 97 1.29 8.09 -28.59
C VAL A 97 0.93 7.79 -30.04
N ALA A 98 -0.28 7.31 -30.32
CA ALA A 98 -0.72 7.04 -31.69
C ALA A 98 -2.17 7.49 -31.94
N GLY A 99 -2.54 7.67 -33.21
CA GLY A 99 -3.90 8.03 -33.61
C GLY A 99 -4.15 7.83 -35.11
N VAL A 100 -5.43 7.80 -35.51
CA VAL A 100 -5.87 7.64 -36.91
C VAL A 100 -7.01 8.60 -37.21
N ASP A 101 -6.90 9.29 -38.35
CA ASP A 101 -7.93 10.20 -38.83
C ASP A 101 -9.10 9.41 -39.44
N VAL A 102 -10.25 9.49 -38.78
CA VAL A 102 -11.51 8.90 -39.24
C VAL A 102 -12.55 9.96 -39.62
N GLY A 103 -12.11 11.22 -39.75
CA GLY A 103 -12.97 12.36 -40.05
C GLY A 103 -14.05 12.61 -39.00
N GLU A 104 -15.08 13.36 -39.40
CA GLU A 104 -16.29 13.63 -38.61
C GLU A 104 -17.22 12.41 -38.57
N SER A 105 -16.72 11.27 -38.10
CA SER A 105 -17.49 10.01 -38.05
C SER A 105 -18.49 9.94 -36.91
N TYR A 106 -18.32 10.77 -35.87
CA TYR A 106 -19.16 10.77 -34.66
C TYR A 106 -19.34 9.38 -34.00
N GLY A 107 -18.37 8.47 -34.16
CA GLY A 107 -18.46 7.09 -33.64
C GLY A 107 -19.21 6.10 -34.53
N SER A 108 -19.55 6.48 -35.76
CA SER A 108 -20.29 5.61 -36.69
C SER A 108 -19.57 4.29 -36.99
N PRO A 109 -20.30 3.24 -37.44
CA PRO A 109 -19.69 1.96 -37.81
C PRO A 109 -18.47 2.10 -38.75
N ARG A 110 -18.53 3.01 -39.73
CA ARG A 110 -17.41 3.26 -40.67
C ARG A 110 -16.19 3.89 -39.99
N GLY A 111 -16.40 4.76 -38.99
CA GLY A 111 -15.32 5.33 -38.19
C GLY A 111 -14.65 4.28 -37.32
N ARG A 112 -15.44 3.42 -36.66
CA ARG A 112 -14.95 2.32 -35.80
C ARG A 112 -14.14 1.28 -36.55
N ALA A 113 -14.48 1.01 -37.81
CA ALA A 113 -13.67 0.18 -38.68
C ALA A 113 -12.25 0.77 -38.88
N GLY A 114 -12.13 2.09 -39.03
CA GLY A 114 -10.85 2.79 -39.12
C GLY A 114 -10.02 2.68 -37.83
N PHE A 115 -10.68 2.76 -36.66
CA PHE A 115 -10.00 2.50 -35.39
C PHE A 115 -9.46 1.07 -35.33
N SER A 116 -10.30 0.08 -35.64
CA SER A 116 -9.92 -1.33 -35.67
C SER A 116 -8.73 -1.62 -36.59
N ALA A 117 -8.63 -0.90 -37.72
CA ALA A 117 -7.51 -1.01 -38.63
C ALA A 117 -6.19 -0.52 -38.00
N LEU A 118 -6.19 0.64 -37.32
CA LEU A 118 -5.00 1.12 -36.59
C LEU A 118 -4.59 0.15 -35.48
N TYR A 119 -5.56 -0.34 -34.71
CA TYR A 119 -5.30 -1.28 -33.62
C TYR A 119 -4.56 -2.52 -34.12
N ARG A 120 -5.02 -3.14 -35.21
CA ARG A 120 -4.34 -4.29 -35.82
C ARG A 120 -2.94 -3.94 -36.31
N GLU A 121 -2.79 -2.82 -37.00
CA GLU A 121 -1.49 -2.37 -37.51
C GLU A 121 -0.47 -2.21 -36.37
N LEU A 122 -0.85 -1.57 -35.27
CA LEU A 122 0.06 -1.37 -34.14
C LEU A 122 0.35 -2.67 -33.38
N THR A 123 -0.68 -3.44 -33.05
CA THR A 123 -0.55 -4.61 -32.14
C THR A 123 -0.04 -5.87 -32.85
N GLU A 124 -0.38 -6.08 -34.12
CA GLU A 124 -0.03 -7.31 -34.84
C GLU A 124 1.24 -7.17 -35.67
N ARG A 125 1.55 -5.95 -36.18
CA ARG A 125 2.67 -5.73 -37.09
C ARG A 125 3.80 -4.90 -36.50
N ARG A 126 3.49 -3.93 -35.65
CA ARG A 126 4.48 -2.99 -35.09
C ARG A 126 4.87 -3.30 -33.64
N GLY A 127 4.34 -4.38 -33.07
CA GLY A 127 4.72 -4.87 -31.75
C GLY A 127 4.29 -3.95 -30.60
N PHE A 128 3.05 -3.46 -30.62
CA PHE A 128 2.48 -2.66 -29.54
C PHE A 128 1.63 -3.51 -28.59
N SER A 129 1.47 -3.07 -27.34
CA SER A 129 0.63 -3.74 -26.34
C SER A 129 -0.83 -3.85 -26.79
N ARG A 130 -1.50 -4.97 -26.46
CA ARG A 130 -2.90 -5.22 -26.87
C ARG A 130 -3.94 -4.41 -26.10
N LYS A 131 -3.56 -3.72 -25.02
CA LYS A 131 -4.47 -2.94 -24.17
C LYS A 131 -4.03 -1.48 -24.08
N PRO A 132 -4.18 -0.68 -25.15
CA PRO A 132 -3.95 0.77 -25.07
C PRO A 132 -4.87 1.45 -24.07
N VAL A 133 -4.42 2.60 -23.55
CA VAL A 133 -5.32 3.59 -22.94
C VAL A 133 -5.88 4.48 -24.04
N LEU A 134 -7.20 4.61 -24.12
CA LEU A 134 -7.84 5.51 -25.09
C LEU A 134 -7.90 6.92 -24.51
N LEU A 135 -7.42 7.92 -25.24
CA LEU A 135 -7.39 9.31 -24.82
C LEU A 135 -8.31 10.14 -25.71
N ALA A 136 -9.50 10.44 -25.19
CA ALA A 136 -10.58 11.12 -25.90
C ALA A 136 -10.65 12.61 -25.56
N ARG A 137 -10.31 13.48 -26.52
CA ARG A 137 -10.51 14.93 -26.43
C ARG A 137 -11.81 15.34 -27.13
N SER A 138 -12.68 16.10 -26.45
CA SER A 138 -13.90 16.66 -27.07
C SER A 138 -14.68 15.59 -27.87
N ARG A 139 -15.00 15.84 -29.14
CA ARG A 139 -15.71 14.92 -30.05
C ARG A 139 -15.05 13.55 -30.23
N GLY A 140 -13.77 13.41 -29.90
CA GLY A 140 -13.08 12.11 -29.87
C GLY A 140 -13.73 11.11 -28.91
N GLY A 141 -14.48 11.58 -27.90
CA GLY A 141 -15.26 10.74 -26.99
C GLY A 141 -16.25 9.84 -27.72
N LEU A 142 -17.02 10.38 -28.67
CA LEU A 142 -17.96 9.59 -29.48
C LEU A 142 -17.26 8.47 -30.27
N MET A 143 -16.02 8.71 -30.72
CA MET A 143 -15.24 7.75 -31.49
C MET A 143 -14.65 6.66 -30.60
N ALA A 144 -13.91 7.06 -29.57
CA ALA A 144 -13.21 6.16 -28.67
C ALA A 144 -14.17 5.26 -27.90
N TYR A 145 -15.24 5.81 -27.31
CA TYR A 145 -16.18 5.02 -26.51
C TYR A 145 -16.96 4.00 -27.33
N ASN A 146 -17.43 4.38 -28.53
CA ASN A 146 -18.19 3.44 -29.36
C ASN A 146 -17.31 2.29 -29.87
N TRP A 147 -16.01 2.50 -30.09
CA TRP A 147 -15.08 1.39 -30.37
C TRP A 147 -14.81 0.57 -29.10
N ALA A 148 -14.54 1.22 -27.97
CA ALA A 148 -14.28 0.56 -26.70
C ALA A 148 -15.43 -0.36 -26.26
N ALA A 149 -16.68 0.07 -26.44
CA ALA A 149 -17.86 -0.72 -26.11
C ALA A 149 -17.99 -2.03 -26.91
N GLU A 150 -17.39 -2.10 -28.10
CA GLU A 150 -17.34 -3.32 -28.93
C GLU A 150 -16.12 -4.19 -28.60
N HIS A 151 -15.07 -3.58 -28.05
CA HIS A 151 -13.79 -4.23 -27.78
C HIS A 151 -13.31 -4.06 -26.33
N PRO A 152 -14.15 -4.29 -25.31
CA PRO A 152 -13.83 -3.93 -23.92
C PRO A 152 -12.59 -4.67 -23.38
N GLN A 153 -12.32 -5.88 -23.88
CA GLN A 153 -11.14 -6.69 -23.51
C GLN A 153 -9.82 -6.17 -24.10
N SER A 154 -9.90 -5.24 -25.05
CA SER A 154 -8.74 -4.64 -25.74
C SER A 154 -8.41 -3.24 -25.21
N VAL A 155 -9.00 -2.83 -24.09
CA VAL A 155 -8.84 -1.49 -23.51
C VAL A 155 -8.18 -1.58 -22.14
N GLY A 156 -7.08 -0.84 -21.95
CA GLY A 156 -6.41 -0.71 -20.65
C GLY A 156 -7.10 0.30 -19.73
N GLY A 157 -7.66 1.36 -20.31
CA GLY A 157 -8.44 2.40 -19.65
C GLY A 157 -8.91 3.47 -20.63
N ILE A 158 -9.77 4.39 -20.20
CA ILE A 158 -10.23 5.53 -21.00
C ILE A 158 -9.97 6.84 -20.25
N ALA A 159 -9.10 7.68 -20.80
CA ALA A 159 -8.83 9.04 -20.35
C ALA A 159 -9.58 10.04 -21.23
N GLY A 160 -10.17 11.08 -20.64
CA GLY A 160 -10.99 12.05 -21.36
C GLY A 160 -10.68 13.50 -21.00
N ILE A 161 -10.59 14.38 -22.00
CA ILE A 161 -10.52 15.82 -21.84
C ILE A 161 -11.81 16.40 -22.44
N TYR A 162 -12.72 16.87 -21.57
CA TYR A 162 -14.11 17.30 -21.87
C TYR A 162 -14.78 16.47 -22.99
N PRO A 163 -14.77 15.13 -22.89
CA PRO A 163 -15.18 14.28 -24.00
C PRO A 163 -16.69 14.37 -24.22
N VAL A 164 -17.09 14.42 -25.49
CA VAL A 164 -18.48 14.26 -25.88
C VAL A 164 -18.86 12.78 -25.70
N CYS A 165 -19.84 12.54 -24.86
CA CYS A 165 -20.33 11.21 -24.50
C CYS A 165 -21.78 10.98 -24.93
N ASN A 166 -22.47 12.03 -25.38
CA ASN A 166 -23.90 11.97 -25.67
C ASN A 166 -24.24 12.66 -27.00
N LEU A 167 -24.60 11.86 -28.01
CA LEU A 167 -25.02 12.29 -29.34
C LEU A 167 -26.20 13.27 -29.32
N ARG A 168 -27.09 13.16 -28.33
CA ARG A 168 -28.23 14.09 -28.15
C ARG A 168 -27.75 15.50 -27.81
N SER A 169 -26.69 15.60 -26.99
CA SER A 169 -26.16 16.89 -26.55
C SER A 169 -25.26 17.54 -27.61
N TRP A 170 -24.34 16.76 -28.19
CA TRP A 170 -23.46 17.20 -29.26
C TRP A 170 -23.10 16.00 -30.16
N PRO A 171 -23.11 16.15 -31.50
CA PRO A 171 -23.43 17.35 -32.25
C PRO A 171 -24.94 17.61 -32.39
N GLY A 172 -25.79 16.76 -31.78
CA GLY A 172 -27.22 16.67 -32.06
C GLY A 172 -27.50 15.65 -33.17
N LEU A 173 -28.66 14.99 -33.10
CA LEU A 173 -28.98 13.86 -33.98
C LEU A 173 -29.09 14.25 -35.46
N ASP A 174 -29.60 15.45 -35.76
CA ASP A 174 -29.70 15.98 -37.13
C ASP A 174 -28.35 16.11 -37.82
N LYS A 175 -27.30 16.44 -37.07
CA LYS A 175 -25.94 16.58 -37.61
C LYS A 175 -25.23 15.23 -37.67
N ALA A 176 -25.50 14.34 -36.71
CA ALA A 176 -24.84 13.04 -36.65
C ALA A 176 -25.38 12.03 -37.67
N CYS A 177 -26.68 12.07 -37.99
CA CYS A 177 -27.38 11.00 -38.72
C CYS A 177 -26.75 10.65 -40.08
N GLY A 178 -26.24 11.64 -40.81
CA GLY A 178 -25.55 11.42 -42.09
C GLY A 178 -24.31 10.54 -41.97
N ALA A 179 -23.52 10.67 -40.89
CA ALA A 179 -22.34 9.83 -40.65
C ALA A 179 -22.69 8.36 -40.36
N TYR A 180 -23.94 8.11 -39.94
CA TYR A 180 -24.50 6.77 -39.69
C TYR A 180 -25.29 6.21 -40.89
N GLY A 181 -25.54 7.02 -41.92
CA GLY A 181 -26.40 6.64 -43.05
C GLY A 181 -27.88 6.49 -42.67
N LEU A 182 -28.33 7.23 -41.66
CA LEU A 182 -29.69 7.18 -41.10
C LEU A 182 -30.36 8.56 -41.15
N THR A 183 -31.68 8.61 -40.92
CA THR A 183 -32.38 9.85 -40.53
C THR A 183 -32.20 10.13 -39.03
N ALA A 184 -32.49 11.36 -38.59
CA ALA A 184 -32.39 11.72 -37.17
C ALA A 184 -33.29 10.86 -36.28
N GLY A 185 -34.54 10.61 -36.70
CA GLY A 185 -35.48 9.75 -35.96
C GLY A 185 -35.02 8.28 -35.91
N GLN A 186 -34.48 7.75 -37.02
CA GLN A 186 -33.91 6.41 -37.02
C GLN A 186 -32.67 6.29 -36.11
N LEU A 187 -31.81 7.31 -36.09
CA LEU A 187 -30.67 7.34 -35.17
C LEU A 187 -31.14 7.43 -33.71
N GLU A 188 -32.21 8.19 -33.44
CA GLU A 188 -32.81 8.30 -32.11
C GLU A 188 -33.29 6.95 -31.57
N GLU A 189 -34.01 6.18 -32.39
CA GLU A 189 -34.46 4.82 -32.06
C GLU A 189 -33.30 3.84 -31.80
N GLN A 190 -32.11 4.14 -32.34
CA GLN A 190 -30.91 3.31 -32.25
C GLN A 190 -29.85 3.83 -31.27
N LEU A 191 -30.15 4.80 -30.40
CA LEU A 191 -29.14 5.37 -29.50
C LEU A 191 -28.54 4.33 -28.53
N THR A 192 -29.31 3.34 -28.10
CA THR A 192 -28.79 2.22 -27.29
C THR A 192 -27.70 1.41 -28.01
N GLN A 193 -27.63 1.53 -29.33
CA GLN A 193 -26.62 0.92 -30.18
C GLN A 193 -25.52 1.88 -30.62
N HIS A 194 -25.61 3.20 -30.44
CA HIS A 194 -24.62 4.14 -31.02
C HIS A 194 -24.20 5.29 -30.10
N ASN A 195 -24.86 5.48 -28.97
CA ASN A 195 -24.62 6.58 -28.05
C ASN A 195 -23.75 6.13 -26.86
N PRO A 196 -22.58 6.73 -26.59
CA PRO A 196 -21.67 6.24 -25.56
C PRO A 196 -22.29 6.06 -24.17
N ILE A 197 -23.06 7.04 -23.68
CA ILE A 197 -23.74 6.93 -22.37
C ILE A 197 -24.77 5.80 -22.27
N ASP A 198 -25.24 5.26 -23.39
CA ASP A 198 -26.18 4.14 -23.45
C ASP A 198 -25.47 2.78 -23.64
N ARG A 199 -24.15 2.78 -23.91
CA ARG A 199 -23.36 1.58 -24.30
C ARG A 199 -22.32 1.15 -23.26
N LEU A 200 -22.52 1.53 -22.00
CA LEU A 200 -21.50 1.38 -20.96
C LEU A 200 -21.41 -0.03 -20.36
N THR A 201 -22.44 -0.87 -20.49
CA THR A 201 -22.51 -2.19 -19.83
C THR A 201 -21.32 -3.12 -20.14
N PRO A 202 -20.85 -3.28 -21.40
CA PRO A 202 -19.70 -4.15 -21.68
C PRO A 202 -18.40 -3.66 -21.01
N LEU A 203 -18.21 -2.34 -20.92
CA LEU A 203 -17.06 -1.72 -20.27
C LEU A 203 -17.09 -1.97 -18.75
N ALA A 204 -18.24 -1.74 -18.13
CA ALA A 204 -18.43 -1.95 -16.69
C ALA A 204 -18.24 -3.43 -16.31
N LYS A 205 -18.82 -4.35 -17.09
CA LYS A 205 -18.64 -5.80 -16.89
C LYS A 205 -17.19 -6.26 -17.01
N THR A 206 -16.39 -5.60 -17.85
CA THR A 206 -14.97 -5.90 -18.04
C THR A 206 -14.08 -5.16 -17.03
N GLY A 207 -14.64 -4.23 -16.25
CA GLY A 207 -13.90 -3.44 -15.27
C GLY A 207 -12.97 -2.39 -15.90
N VAL A 208 -13.33 -1.83 -17.07
CA VAL A 208 -12.51 -0.80 -17.72
C VAL A 208 -12.50 0.48 -16.87
N PRO A 209 -11.36 0.97 -16.39
CA PRO A 209 -11.30 2.19 -15.58
C PRO A 209 -11.43 3.44 -16.48
N ILE A 210 -12.05 4.50 -15.95
CA ILE A 210 -12.29 5.75 -16.68
C ILE A 210 -11.82 6.96 -15.85
N PHE A 211 -11.11 7.90 -16.51
CA PHE A 211 -10.75 9.21 -15.94
C PHE A 211 -11.15 10.32 -16.90
N HIS A 212 -11.97 11.28 -16.48
CA HIS A 212 -12.26 12.49 -17.25
C HIS A 212 -11.82 13.76 -16.50
N ILE A 213 -11.36 14.77 -17.24
CA ILE A 213 -11.30 16.17 -16.78
C ILE A 213 -12.26 17.02 -17.61
N HIS A 214 -13.21 17.71 -16.98
CA HIS A 214 -14.30 18.42 -17.65
C HIS A 214 -14.78 19.61 -16.81
N GLY A 215 -14.67 20.83 -17.34
CA GLY A 215 -15.06 22.05 -16.62
C GLY A 215 -16.57 22.21 -16.39
N ASP A 216 -16.94 22.86 -15.30
CA ASP A 216 -18.34 23.07 -14.88
C ASP A 216 -19.10 24.12 -15.72
N ALA A 217 -18.39 24.98 -16.45
CA ALA A 217 -18.95 26.06 -17.26
C ALA A 217 -18.98 25.72 -18.77
N ASP A 218 -18.82 24.45 -19.13
CA ASP A 218 -18.84 24.01 -20.53
C ASP A 218 -20.27 24.11 -21.11
N LYS A 219 -20.48 25.04 -22.03
CA LYS A 219 -21.75 25.22 -22.76
C LYS A 219 -21.81 24.47 -24.10
N THR A 220 -20.67 24.00 -24.61
CA THR A 220 -20.59 23.32 -25.91
C THR A 220 -20.79 21.82 -25.74
N VAL A 221 -20.19 21.26 -24.71
CA VAL A 221 -20.32 19.88 -24.28
C VAL A 221 -20.77 19.93 -22.82
N PRO A 222 -22.06 20.16 -22.53
CA PRO A 222 -22.50 20.34 -21.15
C PRO A 222 -22.09 19.17 -20.26
N LEU A 223 -21.42 19.47 -19.15
CA LEU A 223 -20.94 18.50 -18.17
C LEU A 223 -22.06 17.54 -17.74
N ALA A 224 -23.22 18.11 -17.39
CA ALA A 224 -24.42 17.40 -16.94
C ALA A 224 -24.90 16.36 -17.96
N ASP A 225 -24.85 16.67 -19.26
CA ASP A 225 -25.34 15.79 -20.33
C ASP A 225 -24.29 14.80 -20.84
N ASN A 226 -23.03 14.97 -20.44
CA ASN A 226 -21.89 14.20 -20.94
C ASN A 226 -21.14 13.49 -19.82
N SER A 227 -20.08 14.08 -19.28
CA SER A 227 -19.19 13.36 -18.36
C SER A 227 -19.84 13.07 -17.00
N ALA A 228 -20.71 13.94 -16.50
CA ALA A 228 -21.44 13.69 -15.25
C ALA A 228 -22.50 12.59 -15.43
N GLU A 229 -23.26 12.62 -16.53
CA GLU A 229 -24.24 11.56 -16.83
C GLU A 229 -23.57 10.21 -17.12
N LEU A 230 -22.45 10.21 -17.85
CA LEU A 230 -21.64 9.01 -18.06
C LEU A 230 -21.17 8.46 -16.71
N ALA A 231 -20.62 9.30 -15.83
CA ALA A 231 -20.16 8.89 -14.51
C ALA A 231 -21.29 8.29 -13.67
N ARG A 232 -22.47 8.93 -13.63
CA ARG A 232 -23.64 8.43 -12.92
C ARG A 232 -24.05 7.04 -13.41
N ARG A 233 -24.25 6.89 -14.72
CA ARG A 233 -24.65 5.60 -15.31
C ARG A 233 -23.58 4.53 -15.17
N TYR A 234 -22.31 4.89 -15.33
CA TYR A 234 -21.21 3.93 -15.18
C TYR A 234 -21.12 3.39 -13.76
N ARG A 235 -21.28 4.26 -12.76
CA ARG A 235 -21.36 3.91 -11.33
C ARG A 235 -22.51 2.97 -11.02
N GLU A 236 -23.70 3.25 -11.55
CA GLU A 236 -24.89 2.38 -11.39
C GLU A 236 -24.67 0.98 -11.95
N LEU A 237 -23.85 0.86 -13.01
CA LEU A 237 -23.44 -0.42 -13.59
C LEU A 237 -22.27 -1.09 -12.84
N GLY A 238 -21.73 -0.46 -11.79
CA GLY A 238 -20.57 -0.94 -11.03
C GLY A 238 -19.22 -0.63 -11.67
N GLY A 239 -19.17 0.23 -12.69
CA GLY A 239 -17.95 0.64 -13.36
C GLY A 239 -17.18 1.72 -12.57
N SER A 240 -15.85 1.68 -12.66
CA SER A 240 -14.96 2.63 -11.97
C SER A 240 -14.71 3.89 -12.79
N MET A 241 -15.12 5.05 -12.27
CA MET A 241 -14.85 6.33 -12.94
C MET A 241 -14.51 7.47 -11.99
N ARG A 242 -13.43 8.17 -12.33
CA ARG A 242 -13.03 9.45 -11.74
C ARG A 242 -13.34 10.60 -12.69
N LEU A 243 -13.86 11.70 -12.13
CA LEU A 243 -14.26 12.89 -12.87
C LEU A 243 -13.72 14.13 -12.16
N ARG A 244 -12.72 14.77 -12.79
CA ARG A 244 -12.15 16.05 -12.35
C ARG A 244 -12.90 17.22 -12.93
N ILE A 245 -13.33 18.16 -12.09
CA ILE A 245 -14.18 19.29 -12.50
C ILE A 245 -13.51 20.63 -12.17
N PRO A 246 -12.69 21.18 -13.10
CA PRO A 246 -12.09 22.49 -12.91
C PRO A 246 -13.15 23.60 -12.86
N PRO A 247 -13.19 24.43 -11.79
CA PRO A 247 -14.22 25.46 -11.62
C PRO A 247 -14.05 26.62 -12.61
N GLY A 248 -15.18 27.12 -13.10
CA GLY A 248 -15.26 28.23 -14.05
C GLY A 248 -14.74 27.91 -15.46
N GLN A 249 -14.36 26.67 -15.75
CA GLN A 249 -13.79 26.30 -17.05
C GLN A 249 -14.87 25.83 -18.01
N GLY A 250 -14.87 26.39 -19.23
CA GLY A 250 -15.79 25.99 -20.31
C GLY A 250 -15.15 25.07 -21.35
N HIS A 251 -15.72 25.02 -22.56
CA HIS A 251 -15.10 24.36 -23.74
C HIS A 251 -13.94 25.18 -24.30
N ASN A 252 -12.94 25.46 -23.47
CA ASN A 252 -11.81 26.29 -23.81
C ASN A 252 -10.52 25.45 -23.89
N VAL A 253 -9.42 26.11 -24.23
CA VAL A 253 -8.08 25.49 -24.32
C VAL A 253 -7.22 25.85 -23.11
N TRP A 254 -7.82 25.89 -21.92
CA TRP A 254 -7.10 26.13 -20.67
C TRP A 254 -5.99 25.08 -20.46
N ASP A 255 -4.77 25.54 -20.17
CA ASP A 255 -3.59 24.68 -20.09
C ASP A 255 -3.76 23.56 -19.04
N GLY A 256 -4.52 23.79 -17.97
CA GLY A 256 -4.80 22.78 -16.95
C GLY A 256 -5.52 21.53 -17.46
N PHE A 257 -6.23 21.60 -18.59
CA PHE A 257 -6.77 20.42 -19.26
C PHE A 257 -5.68 19.49 -19.82
N PHE A 258 -4.59 20.06 -20.31
CA PHE A 258 -3.48 19.36 -20.96
C PHE A 258 -2.30 19.14 -20.01
N GLN A 259 -2.30 19.82 -18.86
CA GLN A 259 -1.31 19.72 -17.79
C GLN A 259 -1.86 19.03 -16.53
N CYS A 260 -2.95 18.25 -16.68
CA CYS A 260 -3.55 17.51 -15.58
C CYS A 260 -2.68 16.32 -15.18
N GLN A 261 -2.00 16.45 -14.04
CA GLN A 261 -1.12 15.40 -13.50
C GLN A 261 -1.87 14.08 -13.25
N GLU A 262 -3.10 14.13 -12.75
CA GLU A 262 -3.90 12.94 -12.46
C GLU A 262 -4.27 12.14 -13.71
N LEU A 263 -4.47 12.83 -14.84
CA LEU A 263 -4.68 12.19 -16.14
C LEU A 263 -3.42 11.45 -16.57
N ILE A 264 -2.24 12.03 -16.30
CA ILE A 264 -0.97 11.41 -16.64
C ILE A 264 -0.77 10.13 -15.85
N GLU A 265 -0.98 10.18 -14.55
CA GLU A 265 -0.86 9.04 -13.63
C GLU A 265 -1.81 7.91 -14.05
N PHE A 266 -3.07 8.25 -14.33
CA PHE A 266 -4.05 7.29 -14.84
C PHE A 266 -3.56 6.59 -16.11
N VAL A 267 -3.09 7.35 -17.11
CA VAL A 267 -2.60 6.77 -18.37
C VAL A 267 -1.38 5.90 -18.13
N ILE A 268 -0.42 6.35 -17.32
CA ILE A 268 0.81 5.58 -17.03
C ILE A 268 0.49 4.26 -16.35
N VAL A 269 -0.37 4.29 -15.33
CA VAL A 269 -0.75 3.11 -14.55
C VAL A 269 -1.45 2.07 -15.41
N HIS A 270 -2.33 2.49 -16.32
CA HIS A 270 -3.16 1.59 -17.13
C HIS A 270 -2.55 1.20 -18.48
N ALA A 271 -1.51 1.90 -18.95
CA ALA A 271 -0.78 1.54 -20.16
C ALA A 271 0.36 0.54 -19.92
N SER A 272 0.98 0.53 -18.72
CA SER A 272 2.11 -0.33 -18.34
C SER A 272 1.90 -1.04 -16.99
N PRO A 273 1.47 -2.33 -16.99
CA PRO A 273 1.33 -3.14 -15.77
C PRO A 273 2.63 -3.22 -14.94
N ALA A 274 2.52 -3.49 -13.63
CA ALA A 274 3.65 -3.43 -12.69
C ALA A 274 4.88 -4.29 -13.08
N ALA A 275 4.67 -5.49 -13.65
CA ALA A 275 5.75 -6.35 -14.14
C ALA A 275 6.55 -5.74 -15.31
N GLU A 276 5.99 -4.75 -16.00
CA GLU A 276 6.60 -4.04 -17.12
C GLU A 276 7.19 -2.68 -16.71
N ARG A 277 7.01 -2.23 -15.47
CA ARG A 277 7.56 -0.93 -15.03
C ARG A 277 9.05 -1.05 -14.74
N GLU A 278 9.84 -0.21 -15.41
CA GLU A 278 11.30 -0.17 -15.29
C GLU A 278 11.74 1.09 -14.53
N PRO A 279 12.82 1.00 -13.74
CA PRO A 279 13.31 2.15 -13.00
C PRO A 279 13.87 3.21 -13.97
N SER A 280 13.41 4.45 -13.80
CA SER A 280 13.88 5.62 -14.56
C SER A 280 14.73 6.50 -13.66
N ALA A 281 15.88 6.96 -14.18
CA ALA A 281 16.72 7.92 -13.47
C ALA A 281 15.98 9.25 -13.18
N ALA A 282 15.07 9.67 -14.07
CA ALA A 282 14.30 10.89 -13.88
C ALA A 282 13.31 10.75 -12.72
N LEU A 283 12.53 9.67 -12.70
CA LEU A 283 11.56 9.39 -11.65
C LEU A 283 12.22 8.97 -10.33
N PHE A 284 13.45 8.47 -10.34
CA PHE A 284 14.20 8.29 -9.10
C PHE A 284 14.68 9.62 -8.51
N ARG A 285 15.08 10.59 -9.34
CA ARG A 285 15.50 11.90 -8.82
C ARG A 285 14.32 12.72 -8.30
N ASP A 286 13.21 12.68 -9.03
CA ASP A 286 11.93 13.31 -8.67
C ASP A 286 10.79 12.29 -8.69
N PRO A 287 10.58 11.56 -7.58
CA PRO A 287 9.54 10.55 -7.47
C PRO A 287 8.13 11.07 -7.73
N PRO A 288 7.28 10.26 -8.40
CA PRO A 288 5.87 10.59 -8.59
C PRO A 288 5.15 10.61 -7.23
N ILE A 289 3.96 11.20 -7.19
CA ILE A 289 3.27 11.48 -5.93
C ILE A 289 2.90 10.21 -5.16
N GLU A 290 2.64 9.10 -5.85
CA GLU A 290 2.28 7.81 -5.26
C GLU A 290 3.44 7.14 -4.50
N ALA A 291 4.67 7.56 -4.79
CA ALA A 291 5.85 7.13 -4.07
C ALA A 291 6.16 8.02 -2.85
N ARG A 292 5.54 9.21 -2.76
CA ARG A 292 5.81 10.16 -1.68
C ARG A 292 5.10 9.76 -0.38
N PRO A 293 5.71 9.98 0.79
CA PRO A 293 5.08 9.69 2.07
C PRO A 293 3.87 10.60 2.31
N GLY A 294 2.82 10.03 2.92
CA GLY A 294 1.65 10.75 3.43
C GLY A 294 1.61 10.74 4.96
N ALA A 295 0.51 11.17 5.57
CA ALA A 295 0.34 11.12 7.02
C ALA A 295 -1.14 10.98 7.42
N PHE A 296 -1.39 10.36 8.57
CA PHE A 296 -2.65 10.56 9.29
C PHE A 296 -2.70 12.00 9.83
N TRP A 297 -3.78 12.72 9.51
CA TRP A 297 -3.97 14.12 9.84
C TRP A 297 -5.03 14.28 10.92
N ASP A 298 -4.59 14.22 12.17
CA ASP A 298 -5.49 14.17 13.31
C ASP A 298 -6.15 15.54 13.52
N TRP A 299 -7.45 15.58 13.26
CA TRP A 299 -8.34 16.68 13.60
C TRP A 299 -8.91 16.42 14.99
N LEU A 300 -8.09 16.71 16.01
CA LEU A 300 -8.42 16.42 17.40
C LEU A 300 -9.69 17.14 17.85
N ASN A 301 -10.66 16.38 18.37
CA ASN A 301 -12.02 16.79 18.70
C ASN A 301 -12.80 17.44 17.53
N GLY A 302 -12.37 17.25 16.28
CA GLY A 302 -12.90 17.96 15.11
C GLY A 302 -12.59 19.46 15.10
N ASN A 303 -11.68 19.93 15.98
CA ASN A 303 -11.35 21.34 16.11
C ASN A 303 -10.30 21.75 15.08
N VAL A 304 -10.74 22.48 14.05
CA VAL A 304 -9.91 22.85 12.89
C VAL A 304 -9.89 24.34 12.62
N ASP A 305 -8.81 24.81 12.01
CA ASP A 305 -8.63 26.15 11.48
C ASP A 305 -8.34 26.09 9.96
N LEU A 306 -9.13 26.81 9.16
CA LEU A 306 -9.03 26.74 7.70
C LEU A 306 -7.73 27.37 7.15
N ALA A 307 -7.20 28.39 7.83
CA ALA A 307 -5.96 29.03 7.39
C ALA A 307 -4.76 28.11 7.67
N GLU A 308 -4.75 27.45 8.83
CA GLU A 308 -3.72 26.47 9.15
C GLU A 308 -3.84 25.21 8.29
N ILE A 309 -5.05 24.76 7.93
CA ILE A 309 -5.26 23.71 6.91
C ILE A 309 -4.53 24.07 5.60
N THR A 310 -4.71 25.30 5.12
CA THR A 310 -4.03 25.76 3.90
C THR A 310 -2.51 25.71 4.07
N ARG A 311 -2.00 26.21 5.19
CA ARG A 311 -0.56 26.27 5.49
C ARG A 311 0.06 24.88 5.61
N GLU A 312 -0.60 23.96 6.30
CA GLU A 312 -0.16 22.58 6.47
C GLU A 312 -0.06 21.87 5.12
N LEU A 313 -1.06 22.01 4.24
CA LEU A 313 -1.00 21.43 2.90
C LEU A 313 0.07 22.09 2.01
N GLU A 314 0.26 23.41 2.09
CA GLU A 314 1.34 24.11 1.36
C GLU A 314 2.73 23.63 1.80
N GLU A 315 2.92 23.43 3.09
CA GLU A 315 4.14 22.91 3.67
C GLU A 315 4.36 21.43 3.32
N MET A 316 3.32 20.58 3.38
CA MET A 316 3.37 19.20 2.89
C MET A 316 3.83 19.15 1.43
N LYS A 317 3.26 20.00 0.57
CA LYS A 317 3.68 20.12 -0.84
C LYS A 317 5.14 20.56 -0.95
N ALA A 318 5.54 21.58 -0.20
CA ALA A 318 6.89 22.15 -0.22
C ALA A 318 7.96 21.14 0.26
N LYS A 319 7.62 20.25 1.19
CA LYS A 319 8.52 19.19 1.68
C LYS A 319 8.47 17.90 0.86
N GLY A 320 7.58 17.81 -0.13
CA GLY A 320 7.50 16.67 -1.04
C GLY A 320 6.70 15.49 -0.48
N MET A 321 5.68 15.74 0.34
CA MET A 321 4.70 14.72 0.75
C MET A 321 3.64 14.50 -0.33
N SER A 322 2.98 13.34 -0.28
CA SER A 322 1.84 13.02 -1.16
C SER A 322 0.57 13.76 -0.75
N GLY A 323 0.43 14.08 0.54
CA GLY A 323 -0.71 14.72 1.16
C GLY A 323 -0.99 14.08 2.51
N ALA A 324 -2.26 13.95 2.89
CA ALA A 324 -2.63 13.42 4.21
C ALA A 324 -4.04 12.80 4.25
N GLU A 325 -4.33 12.08 5.32
CA GLU A 325 -5.59 11.38 5.55
C GLU A 325 -6.35 12.09 6.66
N ILE A 326 -7.47 12.72 6.31
CA ILE A 326 -8.29 13.45 7.29
C ILE A 326 -8.80 12.44 8.32
N TRP A 327 -8.44 12.67 9.59
CA TRP A 327 -8.85 11.82 10.70
C TRP A 327 -9.54 12.65 11.79
N ASP A 328 -10.86 12.68 11.77
CA ASP A 328 -11.63 13.27 12.86
C ASP A 328 -11.59 12.33 14.07
N ILE A 329 -11.01 12.77 15.19
CA ILE A 329 -10.82 11.87 16.34
C ILE A 329 -10.85 12.60 17.67
N GLY A 330 -11.40 11.97 18.69
CA GLY A 330 -11.37 12.48 20.06
C GLY A 330 -10.00 12.36 20.73
N ILE A 331 -9.90 12.80 21.97
CA ILE A 331 -8.63 12.85 22.71
C ILE A 331 -8.60 11.81 23.83
N ILE A 332 -7.54 11.01 23.85
CA ILE A 332 -7.21 10.12 24.97
C ILE A 332 -6.21 10.85 25.87
N ARG A 333 -6.34 10.75 27.20
CA ARG A 333 -5.43 11.36 28.19
C ARG A 333 -5.21 12.88 27.99
N PRO A 334 -6.29 13.70 27.93
CA PRO A 334 -6.16 15.13 27.74
C PRO A 334 -5.36 15.78 28.88
N ASN A 335 -4.57 16.81 28.55
CA ASN A 335 -3.99 17.70 29.54
C ASN A 335 -5.05 18.74 29.96
N PRO A 336 -5.56 18.72 31.20
CA PRO A 336 -6.61 19.65 31.62
C PRO A 336 -6.17 21.12 31.61
N GLU A 337 -4.86 21.38 31.67
CA GLU A 337 -4.32 22.74 31.56
C GLU A 337 -4.41 23.26 30.12
N GLU A 338 -4.33 22.41 29.11
CA GLU A 338 -4.32 22.79 27.69
C GLU A 338 -5.42 22.06 26.90
N PRO A 339 -6.71 22.36 27.19
CA PRO A 339 -7.82 21.67 26.56
C PRO A 339 -7.98 22.06 25.09
N ILE A 340 -8.25 21.07 24.24
CA ILE A 340 -8.74 21.30 22.88
C ILE A 340 -10.28 21.28 22.93
N PRO A 341 -10.95 22.36 22.51
CA PRO A 341 -12.40 22.44 22.56
C PRO A 341 -13.05 21.44 21.59
N ALA A 342 -14.34 21.15 21.82
CA ALA A 342 -15.12 20.36 20.88
C ALA A 342 -15.38 21.14 19.58
N GLY A 343 -15.01 20.56 18.45
CA GLY A 343 -15.36 21.03 17.12
C GLY A 343 -16.76 20.57 16.67
N PRO A 344 -17.14 20.88 15.42
CA PRO A 344 -18.41 20.44 14.86
C PRO A 344 -18.53 18.91 14.79
N ALA A 345 -19.76 18.41 14.69
CA ALA A 345 -19.99 17.00 14.40
C ALA A 345 -19.41 16.63 13.02
N PHE A 346 -18.76 15.47 12.95
CA PHE A 346 -18.20 14.93 11.70
C PHE A 346 -19.30 14.81 10.64
N LEU A 347 -19.00 15.29 9.41
CA LEU A 347 -19.95 15.40 8.29
C LEU A 347 -21.16 16.34 8.53
N GLY A 348 -21.18 17.10 9.62
CA GLY A 348 -22.06 18.25 9.79
C GLY A 348 -21.64 19.43 8.89
N SER A 349 -22.46 20.47 8.78
CA SER A 349 -22.22 21.58 7.82
C SER A 349 -20.84 22.25 7.96
N GLU A 350 -20.40 22.55 9.19
CA GLU A 350 -19.08 23.17 9.42
C GLU A 350 -17.93 22.17 9.24
N SER A 351 -18.13 20.88 9.55
CA SER A 351 -17.14 19.83 9.25
C SER A 351 -16.97 19.66 7.74
N LEU A 352 -18.07 19.61 6.98
CA LEU A 352 -18.07 19.55 5.51
C LEU A 352 -17.38 20.78 4.90
N LYS A 353 -17.54 21.97 5.48
CA LYS A 353 -16.81 23.16 5.04
C LYS A 353 -15.30 22.99 5.17
N ALA A 354 -14.82 22.43 6.28
CA ALA A 354 -13.40 22.16 6.47
C ALA A 354 -12.88 21.04 5.55
N ILE A 355 -13.62 19.94 5.42
CA ILE A 355 -13.29 18.83 4.50
C ILE A 355 -13.21 19.36 3.06
N ASN A 356 -14.19 20.14 2.62
CA ASN A 356 -14.19 20.71 1.27
C ASN A 356 -13.04 21.68 1.06
N HIS A 357 -12.73 22.52 2.05
CA HIS A 357 -11.59 23.43 1.98
C HIS A 357 -10.27 22.65 1.86
N ALA A 358 -10.09 21.59 2.66
CA ALA A 358 -8.92 20.71 2.55
C ALA A 358 -8.83 20.08 1.16
N ILE A 359 -9.93 19.55 0.63
CA ILE A 359 -10.01 19.01 -0.73
C ILE A 359 -9.61 20.06 -1.78
N ASP A 360 -10.14 21.28 -1.69
CA ASP A 360 -9.86 22.35 -2.65
C ASP A 360 -8.40 22.79 -2.60
N GLN A 361 -7.82 22.89 -1.40
CA GLN A 361 -6.40 23.21 -1.24
C GLN A 361 -5.50 22.08 -1.74
N ALA A 362 -5.84 20.82 -1.45
CA ALA A 362 -5.10 19.67 -1.96
C ALA A 362 -5.17 19.61 -3.50
N ASP A 363 -6.34 19.86 -4.10
CA ASP A 363 -6.49 19.90 -5.55
C ASP A 363 -5.65 21.02 -6.19
N ARG A 364 -5.68 22.22 -5.58
CA ARG A 364 -4.85 23.37 -6.00
C ARG A 364 -3.36 23.04 -5.98
N LEU A 365 -2.92 22.26 -4.99
CA LEU A 365 -1.51 21.91 -4.79
C LEU A 365 -1.10 20.62 -5.54
N GLY A 366 -2.08 19.89 -6.12
CA GLY A 366 -1.86 18.56 -6.68
C GLY A 366 -1.36 17.58 -5.61
N LEU A 367 -2.07 17.50 -4.49
CA LEU A 367 -1.89 16.54 -3.40
C LEU A 367 -3.01 15.48 -3.43
N HIS A 368 -2.76 14.34 -2.81
CA HIS A 368 -3.74 13.29 -2.56
C HIS A 368 -4.24 13.38 -1.12
N LEU A 369 -5.56 13.32 -0.95
CA LEU A 369 -6.18 13.17 0.36
C LEU A 369 -6.79 11.80 0.53
N GLY A 370 -6.69 11.30 1.76
CA GLY A 370 -7.54 10.24 2.29
C GLY A 370 -8.55 10.80 3.29
N ILE A 371 -9.49 9.96 3.69
CA ILE A 371 -10.35 10.21 4.85
C ILE A 371 -10.57 8.90 5.59
N VAL A 372 -10.36 8.90 6.90
CA VAL A 372 -10.75 7.79 7.78
C VAL A 372 -12.28 7.71 7.77
N ALA A 373 -12.83 6.51 7.57
CA ALA A 373 -14.27 6.32 7.36
C ALA A 373 -15.12 6.54 8.63
N SER A 374 -14.57 7.11 9.70
CA SER A 374 -15.32 7.44 10.91
C SER A 374 -14.74 8.64 11.65
N SER A 375 -15.50 9.12 12.64
CA SER A 375 -14.93 9.91 13.73
C SER A 375 -14.49 8.94 14.82
N SER A 376 -13.18 8.76 15.03
CA SER A 376 -12.50 7.55 15.60
C SER A 376 -11.90 6.69 14.48
N TRP A 377 -11.70 5.39 14.72
CA TRP A 377 -10.98 4.48 13.82
C TRP A 377 -11.85 3.32 13.31
N ASN A 378 -12.76 2.79 14.14
CA ASN A 378 -13.74 1.78 13.68
C ASN A 378 -14.89 2.41 12.89
N ASP A 379 -15.31 1.78 11.81
CA ASP A 379 -16.47 2.19 11.01
C ASP A 379 -17.77 2.32 11.83
N GLY A 380 -18.36 3.50 11.75
CA GLY A 380 -19.60 3.82 12.46
C GLY A 380 -19.92 5.31 12.42
N GLY A 381 -21.07 5.64 13.01
CA GLY A 381 -21.55 7.02 13.02
C GLY A 381 -22.97 7.16 13.54
N SER A 382 -23.40 8.40 13.73
CA SER A 382 -24.77 8.72 14.20
C SER A 382 -25.86 8.30 13.21
N TRP A 383 -25.51 8.05 11.94
CA TRP A 383 -26.40 7.57 10.89
C TRP A 383 -26.68 6.06 10.95
N ILE A 384 -25.92 5.30 11.73
CA ILE A 384 -26.07 3.84 11.83
C ILE A 384 -27.28 3.49 12.69
N GLN A 385 -28.26 2.84 12.06
CA GLN A 385 -29.46 2.37 12.73
C GLN A 385 -29.19 1.07 13.51
N PRO A 386 -29.92 0.77 14.60
CA PRO A 386 -29.73 -0.47 15.36
C PRO A 386 -29.82 -1.77 14.54
N LYS A 387 -30.53 -1.76 13.41
CA LYS A 387 -30.61 -2.90 12.47
C LYS A 387 -29.35 -3.10 11.61
N ASP A 388 -28.58 -2.03 11.41
CA ASP A 388 -27.36 -2.00 10.58
C ASP A 388 -26.10 -1.98 11.47
N ALA A 389 -26.27 -1.95 12.79
CA ALA A 389 -25.19 -1.99 13.77
C ALA A 389 -24.69 -3.42 14.04
N MET A 390 -23.45 -3.54 14.52
CA MET A 390 -22.80 -4.81 14.90
C MET A 390 -23.70 -5.66 15.78
N LYS A 391 -23.79 -6.97 15.50
CA LYS A 391 -24.69 -7.90 16.21
C LYS A 391 -23.95 -9.04 16.88
N GLY A 392 -24.56 -9.54 17.96
CA GLY A 392 -24.09 -10.72 18.67
C GLY A 392 -25.20 -11.73 18.91
N LEU A 393 -24.80 -12.99 19.12
CA LEU A 393 -25.69 -14.08 19.52
C LEU A 393 -25.77 -14.18 21.04
N TYR A 394 -26.97 -14.01 21.58
CA TYR A 394 -27.28 -14.06 23.00
C TYR A 394 -28.18 -15.27 23.31
N HIS A 395 -28.14 -15.73 24.57
CA HIS A 395 -28.96 -16.86 24.98
C HIS A 395 -29.39 -16.78 26.45
N SER A 396 -30.51 -17.43 26.76
CA SER A 396 -30.98 -17.74 28.11
C SER A 396 -31.27 -19.23 28.21
N GLU A 397 -31.06 -19.83 29.39
CA GLU A 397 -31.38 -21.22 29.66
C GLU A 397 -32.44 -21.32 30.78
N THR A 398 -33.30 -22.32 30.70
CA THR A 398 -34.25 -22.72 31.75
C THR A 398 -34.29 -24.24 31.83
N THR A 399 -34.36 -24.79 33.04
CA THR A 399 -34.40 -26.25 33.25
C THR A 399 -35.81 -26.69 33.62
N VAL A 400 -36.24 -27.83 33.10
CA VAL A 400 -37.54 -28.46 33.41
C VAL A 400 -37.38 -29.98 33.57
N ASN A 401 -38.11 -30.56 34.52
CA ASN A 401 -38.20 -32.01 34.70
C ASN A 401 -39.53 -32.52 34.15
N GLY A 402 -39.47 -33.46 33.21
CA GLY A 402 -40.64 -34.15 32.68
C GLY A 402 -40.84 -35.55 33.29
N PRO A 403 -41.96 -36.22 32.98
CA PRO A 403 -42.99 -35.78 32.04
C PRO A 403 -43.88 -34.68 32.63
N THR A 404 -44.05 -33.58 31.91
CA THR A 404 -44.94 -32.46 32.32
C THR A 404 -45.33 -31.61 31.11
N ARG A 405 -46.45 -30.89 31.21
CA ARG A 405 -46.82 -29.86 30.22
C ARG A 405 -46.21 -28.53 30.64
N PHE A 406 -45.17 -28.10 29.93
CA PHE A 406 -44.51 -26.81 30.15
C PHE A 406 -45.22 -25.71 29.36
N SER A 407 -45.59 -24.62 30.03
CA SER A 407 -46.23 -23.46 29.43
C SER A 407 -45.78 -22.20 30.17
N GLN A 408 -44.65 -21.62 29.77
CA GLN A 408 -44.07 -20.43 30.41
C GLN A 408 -43.46 -19.50 29.37
N VAL A 409 -43.45 -18.20 29.68
CA VAL A 409 -42.69 -17.21 28.91
C VAL A 409 -41.21 -17.44 29.19
N LEU A 410 -40.44 -17.75 28.15
CA LEU A 410 -39.02 -17.98 28.30
C LEU A 410 -38.28 -16.67 28.62
N PRO A 411 -37.28 -16.70 29.52
CA PRO A 411 -36.53 -15.51 29.88
C PRO A 411 -35.86 -14.90 28.65
N PHE A 412 -35.90 -13.57 28.55
CA PHE A 412 -35.13 -12.85 27.54
C PHE A 412 -33.68 -12.65 28.05
N PRO A 413 -32.64 -12.90 27.25
CA PRO A 413 -31.26 -12.70 27.68
C PRO A 413 -30.96 -11.24 28.04
N SER A 414 -30.06 -11.01 28.98
CA SER A 414 -29.58 -9.65 29.29
C SER A 414 -28.66 -9.15 28.19
N ILE A 415 -28.97 -8.00 27.61
CA ILE A 415 -28.24 -7.42 26.47
C ILE A 415 -28.00 -5.93 26.71
N ARG A 416 -26.80 -5.48 26.37
CA ARG A 416 -26.38 -4.08 26.37
C ARG A 416 -26.68 -3.46 25.00
N ALA A 417 -27.95 -3.23 24.68
CA ALA A 417 -28.38 -2.59 23.43
C ALA A 417 -29.32 -1.41 23.73
N PRO A 418 -29.50 -0.44 22.79
CA PRO A 418 -30.56 0.55 22.90
C PRO A 418 -31.92 -0.14 23.10
N LYS A 419 -32.66 0.28 24.12
CA LYS A 419 -33.95 -0.34 24.50
C LYS A 419 -35.13 0.52 24.07
N GLY A 420 -36.21 -0.13 23.65
CA GLY A 420 -37.50 0.51 23.45
C GLY A 420 -38.24 0.75 24.76
N THR A 421 -39.46 1.29 24.66
CA THR A 421 -40.34 1.58 25.81
C THR A 421 -40.77 0.32 26.58
N ASN A 422 -40.71 -0.85 25.95
CA ASN A 422 -40.99 -2.17 26.55
C ASN A 422 -39.78 -2.78 27.29
N GLY A 423 -38.64 -2.10 27.34
CA GLY A 423 -37.42 -2.58 27.99
C GLY A 423 -36.63 -3.64 27.20
N LEU A 424 -37.12 -4.06 26.03
CA LEU A 424 -36.41 -4.94 25.09
C LEU A 424 -35.53 -4.12 24.12
N PRO A 425 -34.52 -4.74 23.49
CA PRO A 425 -33.73 -4.06 22.45
C PRO A 425 -34.62 -3.51 21.33
N VAL A 426 -34.30 -2.32 20.82
CA VAL A 426 -34.97 -1.72 19.65
C VAL A 426 -34.93 -2.65 18.44
N TYR A 427 -33.86 -3.46 18.33
CA TYR A 427 -33.70 -4.47 17.29
C TYR A 427 -33.24 -5.79 17.90
N TYR A 428 -34.02 -6.84 17.71
CA TYR A 428 -33.61 -8.23 17.93
C TYR A 428 -34.38 -9.17 17.00
N LYS A 429 -33.86 -10.39 16.79
CA LYS A 429 -34.56 -11.49 16.11
C LYS A 429 -34.37 -12.79 16.88
N GLU A 430 -35.41 -13.62 16.92
CA GLU A 430 -35.28 -15.01 17.37
C GLU A 430 -34.37 -15.79 16.40
N VAL A 431 -33.48 -16.61 16.95
CA VAL A 431 -32.61 -17.50 16.15
C VAL A 431 -33.08 -18.94 16.30
N ALA A 432 -33.21 -19.43 17.54
CA ALA A 432 -33.73 -20.76 17.82
C ALA A 432 -34.16 -20.92 19.28
N VAL A 433 -35.13 -21.79 19.53
CA VAL A 433 -35.40 -22.37 20.85
C VAL A 433 -35.04 -23.84 20.80
N LEU A 434 -34.06 -24.28 21.58
CA LEU A 434 -33.55 -25.65 21.58
C LEU A 434 -33.82 -26.30 22.94
N ALA A 435 -34.20 -27.57 22.95
CA ALA A 435 -34.23 -28.39 24.15
C ALA A 435 -33.30 -29.58 24.03
N PHE A 436 -32.58 -29.91 25.09
CA PHE A 436 -31.72 -31.09 25.15
C PHE A 436 -31.68 -31.67 26.56
N PRO A 437 -31.44 -32.98 26.73
CA PRO A 437 -31.30 -33.58 28.05
C PRO A 437 -30.23 -32.85 28.85
N GLN A 438 -30.49 -32.66 30.15
CA GLN A 438 -29.58 -31.92 31.02
C GLN A 438 -28.17 -32.54 30.95
N PRO A 439 -27.17 -31.80 30.42
CA PRO A 439 -25.88 -32.38 30.12
C PRO A 439 -25.09 -32.62 31.41
N THR A 440 -24.52 -33.82 31.56
CA THR A 440 -23.52 -34.09 32.61
C THR A 440 -22.17 -33.53 32.15
N ASN A 441 -21.49 -32.78 33.01
CA ASN A 441 -20.20 -32.14 32.68
C ASN A 441 -20.21 -31.31 31.39
N LYS A 442 -21.35 -30.68 31.06
CA LYS A 442 -21.58 -29.90 29.83
C LYS A 442 -21.53 -30.71 28.52
N VAL A 443 -21.57 -32.04 28.58
CA VAL A 443 -21.55 -32.92 27.40
C VAL A 443 -22.98 -33.27 26.97
N ILE A 444 -23.33 -32.96 25.73
CA ILE A 444 -24.55 -33.43 25.05
C ILE A 444 -24.22 -34.74 24.34
N ARG A 445 -25.11 -35.74 24.41
CA ARG A 445 -24.85 -37.08 23.83
C ARG A 445 -24.53 -36.99 22.33
N ASP A 446 -25.42 -36.39 21.56
CA ASP A 446 -25.29 -36.15 20.12
C ASP A 446 -26.30 -35.07 19.70
N THR A 447 -26.24 -34.65 18.44
CA THR A 447 -27.17 -33.64 17.90
C THR A 447 -28.61 -34.15 17.74
N ALA A 448 -28.82 -35.46 17.63
CA ALA A 448 -30.17 -36.03 17.55
C ALA A 448 -30.94 -35.93 18.88
N ALA A 449 -30.22 -35.78 20.00
CA ALA A 449 -30.82 -35.47 21.30
C ALA A 449 -31.31 -34.03 21.44
N ILE A 450 -31.04 -33.15 20.46
CA ILE A 450 -31.45 -31.74 20.48
C ILE A 450 -32.77 -31.59 19.71
N ILE A 451 -33.78 -31.06 20.40
CA ILE A 451 -35.11 -30.81 19.86
C ILE A 451 -35.24 -29.32 19.56
N ASN A 452 -35.55 -28.97 18.30
CA ASN A 452 -35.88 -27.60 17.93
C ASN A 452 -37.35 -27.30 18.30
N LEU A 453 -37.55 -26.41 19.27
CA LEU A 453 -38.85 -25.97 19.78
C LEU A 453 -39.26 -24.59 19.24
N SER A 454 -38.55 -24.03 18.26
CA SER A 454 -38.78 -22.65 17.80
C SER A 454 -40.23 -22.41 17.37
N GLU A 455 -40.84 -23.35 16.65
CA GLU A 455 -42.25 -23.26 16.20
C GLU A 455 -43.28 -23.40 17.33
N LYS A 456 -42.85 -23.81 18.53
CA LYS A 456 -43.71 -23.95 19.72
C LYS A 456 -43.71 -22.72 20.61
N MET A 457 -42.87 -21.73 20.31
CA MET A 457 -42.85 -20.44 21.00
C MET A 457 -43.59 -19.39 20.16
N ASN A 458 -44.52 -18.67 20.78
CA ASN A 458 -45.22 -17.57 20.10
C ASN A 458 -44.41 -16.26 20.14
N SER A 459 -44.95 -15.20 19.53
CA SER A 459 -44.32 -13.86 19.48
C SER A 459 -44.11 -13.19 20.84
N ASP A 460 -44.88 -13.59 21.86
CA ASP A 460 -44.75 -13.07 23.23
C ASP A 460 -43.68 -13.83 24.04
N GLY A 461 -43.04 -14.83 23.43
CA GLY A 461 -42.05 -15.69 24.08
C GLY A 461 -42.65 -16.82 24.93
N LEU A 462 -43.97 -17.05 24.86
CA LEU A 462 -44.63 -18.17 25.52
C LEU A 462 -44.33 -19.47 24.78
N LEU A 463 -43.59 -20.37 25.43
CA LEU A 463 -43.32 -21.72 24.93
C LEU A 463 -44.34 -22.69 25.54
N THR A 464 -45.05 -23.45 24.69
CA THR A 464 -45.88 -24.58 25.12
C THR A 464 -45.31 -25.90 24.61
N TRP A 465 -44.94 -26.81 25.51
CA TRP A 465 -44.31 -28.08 25.14
C TRP A 465 -44.63 -29.20 26.14
N ASP A 466 -45.02 -30.36 25.63
CA ASP A 466 -45.13 -31.59 26.42
C ASP A 466 -43.73 -32.21 26.58
N VAL A 467 -43.13 -31.98 27.75
CA VAL A 467 -41.75 -32.36 28.07
C VAL A 467 -41.69 -33.87 28.29
N PRO A 468 -40.82 -34.62 27.58
CA PRO A 468 -40.61 -36.05 27.83
C PRO A 468 -40.02 -36.32 29.23
N ALA A 469 -40.09 -37.58 29.68
CA ALA A 469 -39.45 -37.98 30.94
C ALA A 469 -37.95 -37.63 30.97
N GLY A 470 -37.48 -37.11 32.11
CA GLY A 470 -36.09 -36.71 32.34
C GLY A 470 -35.91 -35.21 32.62
N ALA A 471 -34.67 -34.82 32.93
CA ALA A 471 -34.30 -33.42 33.11
C ALA A 471 -33.85 -32.81 31.77
N TRP A 472 -34.40 -31.65 31.42
CA TRP A 472 -34.18 -30.97 30.14
C TRP A 472 -33.73 -29.54 30.36
N VAL A 473 -32.80 -29.07 29.53
CA VAL A 473 -32.45 -27.66 29.37
C VAL A 473 -33.16 -27.13 28.13
N ILE A 474 -33.87 -26.01 28.28
CA ILE A 474 -34.46 -25.23 27.19
C ILE A 474 -33.60 -23.97 27.04
N ALA A 475 -32.97 -23.80 25.88
CA ALA A 475 -32.12 -22.66 25.54
C ALA A 475 -32.78 -21.81 24.45
N ARG A 476 -33.03 -20.52 24.74
CA ARG A 476 -33.54 -19.54 23.77
C ARG A 476 -32.38 -18.71 23.25
N PHE A 477 -32.12 -18.77 21.94
CA PHE A 477 -31.09 -18.01 21.24
C PHE A 477 -31.72 -16.88 20.43
N ILE A 478 -31.17 -15.68 20.58
CA ILE A 478 -31.60 -14.48 19.86
C ILE A 478 -30.37 -13.71 19.34
N THR A 479 -30.54 -12.96 18.27
CA THR A 479 -29.54 -11.98 17.80
C THR A 479 -30.03 -10.56 18.06
N SER A 480 -29.14 -9.68 18.49
CA SER A 480 -29.39 -8.25 18.72
C SER A 480 -28.12 -7.45 18.41
N ASN A 481 -28.24 -6.14 18.20
CA ASN A 481 -27.06 -5.29 18.17
C ASN A 481 -26.30 -5.33 19.51
N THR A 482 -24.97 -5.19 19.46
CA THR A 482 -24.07 -5.26 20.62
C THR A 482 -24.10 -4.00 21.50
N GLY A 483 -24.71 -2.92 20.98
CA GLY A 483 -24.70 -1.59 21.57
C GLY A 483 -23.32 -0.92 21.66
N GLN A 484 -22.29 -1.53 21.06
CA GLN A 484 -20.96 -0.94 21.00
C GLN A 484 -20.99 0.35 20.16
N LYS A 485 -20.37 1.39 20.70
CA LYS A 485 -20.21 2.69 20.05
C LYS A 485 -18.80 2.84 19.48
N LEU A 486 -18.61 3.89 18.69
CA LEU A 486 -17.29 4.38 18.29
C LEU A 486 -16.36 4.51 19.52
N MET A 487 -15.08 4.19 19.34
CA MET A 487 -14.12 4.04 20.44
C MET A 487 -13.76 5.37 21.08
N VAL A 488 -13.28 6.32 20.27
CA VAL A 488 -12.88 7.66 20.69
C VAL A 488 -13.36 8.68 19.67
N PRO A 489 -14.70 8.82 19.47
CA PRO A 489 -15.22 9.82 18.56
C PRO A 489 -14.98 11.23 19.11
N SER A 490 -14.92 12.22 18.23
CA SER A 490 -15.01 13.61 18.63
C SER A 490 -16.28 13.85 19.46
N PRO A 491 -16.30 14.79 20.42
CA PRO A 491 -17.39 14.92 21.40
C PRO A 491 -18.79 15.03 20.79
N ASN A 492 -18.91 15.58 19.58
CA ASN A 492 -20.18 15.78 18.87
C ASN A 492 -20.47 14.70 17.79
N SER A 493 -19.67 13.64 17.71
CA SER A 493 -19.66 12.68 16.58
C SER A 493 -19.92 11.22 17.00
N THR A 494 -20.53 10.99 18.16
CA THR A 494 -20.80 9.62 18.67
C THR A 494 -21.80 8.85 17.80
N GLY A 495 -21.69 7.52 17.79
CA GLY A 495 -22.51 6.63 16.96
C GLY A 495 -22.30 5.15 17.27
N LEU A 496 -23.12 4.29 16.67
CA LEU A 496 -22.96 2.83 16.73
C LEU A 496 -21.94 2.37 15.68
N LEU A 497 -21.24 1.27 15.97
CA LEU A 497 -20.43 0.56 14.98
C LEU A 497 -21.31 -0.16 13.97
N ILE A 498 -20.85 -0.26 12.72
CA ILE A 498 -21.54 -1.01 11.67
C ILE A 498 -21.53 -2.52 11.93
N ASP A 499 -22.49 -3.23 11.33
CA ASP A 499 -22.40 -4.69 11.16
C ASP A 499 -21.41 -5.03 10.06
N HIS A 500 -20.18 -5.33 10.45
CA HIS A 500 -19.11 -5.68 9.52
C HIS A 500 -19.38 -7.01 8.78
N LEU A 501 -20.31 -7.83 9.26
CA LEU A 501 -20.70 -9.10 8.63
C LEU A 501 -21.79 -8.89 7.55
N ASP A 502 -22.27 -7.66 7.33
CA ASP A 502 -23.38 -7.34 6.42
C ASP A 502 -22.96 -6.33 5.34
N ALA A 503 -23.00 -6.76 4.07
CA ALA A 503 -22.66 -5.94 2.90
C ALA A 503 -23.51 -4.67 2.75
N ASN A 504 -24.77 -4.70 3.17
CA ASN A 504 -25.63 -3.53 3.09
C ASN A 504 -25.29 -2.52 4.18
N ALA A 505 -24.86 -2.97 5.36
CA ALA A 505 -24.40 -2.07 6.42
C ALA A 505 -23.14 -1.31 5.99
N ALA A 506 -22.13 -2.02 5.47
CA ALA A 506 -20.92 -1.40 4.91
C ALA A 506 -21.25 -0.42 3.77
N ARG A 507 -22.08 -0.83 2.80
CA ARG A 507 -22.51 0.05 1.71
C ARG A 507 -23.23 1.29 2.22
N THR A 508 -24.17 1.14 3.16
CA THR A 508 -24.92 2.27 3.73
C THR A 508 -23.99 3.26 4.41
N HIS A 509 -22.96 2.77 5.09
CA HIS A 509 -21.97 3.59 5.76
C HIS A 509 -21.13 4.41 4.78
N PHE A 510 -20.46 3.77 3.81
CA PHE A 510 -19.64 4.48 2.81
C PHE A 510 -20.49 5.42 1.94
N GLN A 511 -21.69 4.98 1.51
CA GLN A 511 -22.61 5.82 0.73
C GLN A 511 -22.98 7.09 1.49
N TYR A 512 -23.28 6.99 2.78
CA TYR A 512 -23.63 8.15 3.58
C TYR A 512 -22.50 9.20 3.57
N ILE A 513 -21.25 8.79 3.80
CA ILE A 513 -20.09 9.69 3.82
C ILE A 513 -19.96 10.40 2.47
N LEU A 514 -19.95 9.63 1.38
CA LEU A 514 -19.85 10.18 0.02
C LEU A 514 -21.00 11.13 -0.31
N ASP A 515 -22.23 10.77 0.05
CA ASP A 515 -23.41 11.59 -0.20
C ASP A 515 -23.35 12.92 0.57
N GLN A 516 -22.87 12.94 1.81
CA GLN A 516 -22.72 14.20 2.55
C GLN A 516 -21.71 15.14 1.88
N ILE A 517 -20.57 14.60 1.42
CA ILE A 517 -19.57 15.38 0.70
C ILE A 517 -20.18 15.90 -0.61
N LEU A 518 -20.76 15.02 -1.43
CA LEU A 518 -21.31 15.34 -2.75
C LEU A 518 -22.55 16.23 -2.72
N LYS A 519 -23.26 16.34 -1.59
CA LYS A 519 -24.32 17.37 -1.41
C LYS A 519 -23.79 18.79 -1.49
N THR A 520 -22.50 18.98 -1.17
CA THR A 520 -21.89 20.30 -1.01
C THR A 520 -20.86 20.62 -2.10
N ARG A 521 -20.52 19.65 -2.97
CA ARG A 521 -19.60 19.82 -4.10
C ARG A 521 -19.87 18.81 -5.24
N PRO A 522 -19.51 19.11 -6.50
CA PRO A 522 -19.87 18.27 -7.66
C PRO A 522 -18.94 17.07 -7.89
N SER A 523 -17.76 17.03 -7.27
CA SER A 523 -16.71 16.01 -7.45
C SER A 523 -16.00 15.67 -6.14
N LEU A 524 -15.32 14.53 -6.11
CA LEU A 524 -14.44 14.09 -5.02
C LEU A 524 -12.96 14.40 -5.34
N ASP A 525 -12.70 15.51 -6.05
CA ASP A 525 -11.33 15.89 -6.46
C ASP A 525 -10.33 15.79 -5.31
N ALA A 526 -9.06 15.53 -5.59
CA ALA A 526 -7.99 15.22 -4.62
C ALA A 526 -8.24 14.07 -3.61
N LEU A 527 -9.47 13.73 -3.24
CA LEU A 527 -9.83 12.65 -2.32
C LEU A 527 -9.77 11.31 -3.05
N ARG A 528 -8.72 10.53 -2.77
CA ARG A 528 -8.36 9.33 -3.56
C ARG A 528 -8.76 8.03 -2.91
N TYR A 529 -8.85 8.01 -1.59
CA TYR A 529 -9.12 6.78 -0.87
C TYR A 529 -9.88 7.06 0.43
N MET A 530 -10.65 6.06 0.84
CA MET A 530 -11.14 5.95 2.21
C MET A 530 -10.27 4.94 2.93
N GLU A 531 -10.08 5.20 4.21
CA GLU A 531 -9.27 4.41 5.10
C GLU A 531 -10.18 3.71 6.12
N VAL A 532 -9.87 2.45 6.40
CA VAL A 532 -10.43 1.68 7.52
C VAL A 532 -9.30 1.09 8.33
N ASP A 533 -9.17 1.59 9.54
CA ASP A 533 -8.11 1.26 10.49
C ASP A 533 -8.27 -0.17 11.05
N SER A 534 -7.29 -0.60 11.83
CA SER A 534 -7.35 -1.85 12.58
C SER A 534 -8.58 -1.91 13.49
N VAL A 535 -9.39 -2.97 13.33
CA VAL A 535 -10.71 -3.01 13.97
C VAL A 535 -10.63 -3.48 15.43
N GLU A 536 -11.16 -2.65 16.32
CA GLU A 536 -11.16 -2.89 17.75
C GLU A 536 -12.58 -3.10 18.31
N VAL A 537 -13.08 -4.33 18.21
CA VAL A 537 -14.43 -4.70 18.68
C VAL A 537 -14.41 -5.50 19.97
N ASP A 538 -15.48 -5.36 20.77
CA ASP A 538 -15.67 -6.15 21.99
C ASP A 538 -15.65 -7.66 21.67
N ASN A 539 -15.21 -8.47 22.64
CA ASN A 539 -15.24 -9.93 22.52
C ASN A 539 -16.69 -10.44 22.66
N GLN A 540 -17.36 -10.68 21.53
CA GLN A 540 -18.74 -11.15 21.43
C GLN A 540 -18.82 -12.44 20.61
N THR A 541 -19.92 -13.19 20.72
CA THR A 541 -20.27 -14.22 19.74
C THR A 541 -20.84 -13.49 18.52
N ASP A 542 -19.98 -13.04 17.60
CA ASP A 542 -20.37 -12.23 16.44
C ASP A 542 -21.44 -12.92 15.59
N TRP A 543 -22.41 -12.15 15.14
CA TRP A 543 -23.55 -12.69 14.42
C TRP A 543 -24.07 -11.67 13.40
N THR A 544 -24.88 -12.11 12.46
CA THR A 544 -25.71 -11.23 11.63
C THR A 544 -27.05 -11.88 11.32
N SER A 545 -28.00 -11.12 10.79
CA SER A 545 -29.34 -11.63 10.47
C SER A 545 -29.33 -12.79 9.48
N SER A 546 -28.40 -12.77 8.52
CA SER A 546 -28.27 -13.79 7.48
C SER A 546 -27.36 -14.96 7.90
N PHE A 547 -26.79 -14.96 9.10
CA PHE A 547 -25.70 -15.88 9.47
C PHE A 547 -26.05 -17.36 9.25
N VAL A 548 -27.28 -17.77 9.59
CA VAL A 548 -27.70 -19.18 9.43
C VAL A 548 -27.78 -19.59 7.95
N GLU A 549 -28.27 -18.70 7.09
CA GLU A 549 -28.36 -18.93 5.65
C GLU A 549 -26.97 -18.97 5.02
N GLU A 550 -26.14 -17.98 5.34
CA GLU A 550 -24.75 -17.89 4.89
C GLU A 550 -23.91 -19.08 5.36
N PHE A 551 -24.08 -19.52 6.60
CA PHE A 551 -23.40 -20.71 7.12
C PHE A 551 -23.79 -21.95 6.34
N ARG A 552 -25.09 -22.17 6.08
CA ARG A 552 -25.55 -23.31 5.27
C ARG A 552 -24.98 -23.28 3.86
N GLN A 553 -24.95 -22.10 3.24
CA GLN A 553 -24.41 -21.92 1.90
C GLN A 553 -22.90 -22.19 1.85
N ARG A 554 -22.14 -21.74 2.84
CA ARG A 554 -20.67 -21.80 2.85
C ARG A 554 -20.11 -23.10 3.42
N ARG A 555 -20.78 -23.68 4.43
CA ARG A 555 -20.32 -24.88 5.17
C ARG A 555 -21.10 -26.14 4.81
N GLY A 556 -22.27 -26.02 4.16
CA GLY A 556 -23.02 -27.16 3.66
C GLY A 556 -23.85 -27.92 4.70
N TYR A 557 -24.03 -27.39 5.92
CA TYR A 557 -24.89 -27.99 6.95
C TYR A 557 -25.54 -26.93 7.85
N ASP A 558 -26.54 -27.34 8.64
CA ASP A 558 -27.29 -26.44 9.53
C ASP A 558 -26.52 -26.17 10.85
N PRO A 559 -26.21 -24.91 11.20
CA PRO A 559 -25.53 -24.60 12.46
C PRO A 559 -26.44 -24.69 13.69
N ILE A 560 -27.77 -24.69 13.52
CA ILE A 560 -28.72 -24.56 14.64
C ILE A 560 -28.54 -25.65 15.72
N PRO A 561 -28.40 -26.94 15.41
CA PRO A 561 -28.16 -27.97 16.43
C PRO A 561 -26.86 -27.78 17.22
N TYR A 562 -25.92 -26.97 16.73
CA TYR A 562 -24.60 -26.81 17.32
C TYR A 562 -24.43 -25.52 18.12
N LEU A 563 -25.43 -24.63 18.15
CA LEU A 563 -25.38 -23.38 18.93
C LEU A 563 -24.99 -23.55 20.42
N PRO A 564 -25.36 -24.65 21.13
CA PRO A 564 -24.88 -24.87 22.49
C PRO A 564 -23.34 -24.92 22.61
N ALA A 565 -22.61 -25.30 21.56
CA ALA A 565 -21.16 -25.29 21.54
C ALA A 565 -20.56 -23.88 21.60
N LEU A 566 -21.24 -22.88 21.00
CA LEU A 566 -20.84 -21.45 21.14
C LEU A 566 -20.95 -20.96 22.58
N LYS A 567 -21.71 -21.66 23.43
CA LYS A 567 -21.90 -21.35 24.85
C LYS A 567 -21.22 -22.37 25.77
N GLY A 568 -20.20 -23.06 25.24
CA GLY A 568 -19.29 -23.89 26.01
C GLY A 568 -19.80 -25.29 26.36
N LYS A 569 -20.87 -25.77 25.70
CA LYS A 569 -21.26 -27.19 25.74
C LYS A 569 -20.40 -27.98 24.75
N THR A 570 -20.22 -29.27 24.99
CA THR A 570 -19.50 -30.19 24.09
C THR A 570 -20.40 -31.37 23.70
N PHE A 571 -19.90 -32.25 22.83
CA PHE A 571 -20.59 -33.45 22.42
C PHE A 571 -19.82 -34.71 22.83
N ALA A 572 -20.48 -35.86 22.89
CA ALA A 572 -19.82 -37.12 23.26
C ALA A 572 -18.72 -37.50 22.26
N ASP A 573 -18.91 -37.21 20.97
CA ASP A 573 -17.81 -37.19 20.01
C ASP A 573 -16.99 -35.90 20.20
N PRO A 574 -15.72 -36.00 20.63
CA PRO A 574 -14.88 -34.83 20.90
C PRO A 574 -14.48 -34.05 19.64
N GLN A 575 -14.69 -34.59 18.43
CA GLN A 575 -14.38 -33.90 17.17
C GLN A 575 -15.46 -32.88 16.77
N ILE A 576 -16.71 -33.05 17.21
CA ILE A 576 -17.83 -32.23 16.74
C ILE A 576 -17.67 -30.76 17.14
N ALA A 577 -17.45 -30.49 18.44
CA ALA A 577 -17.42 -29.11 18.93
C ALA A 577 -16.25 -28.29 18.35
N PRO A 578 -14.98 -28.77 18.34
CA PRO A 578 -13.88 -28.03 17.75
C PRO A 578 -14.05 -27.73 16.26
N ARG A 579 -14.56 -28.70 15.47
CA ARG A 579 -14.80 -28.54 14.03
C ARG A 579 -15.91 -27.53 13.74
N PHE A 580 -17.04 -27.61 14.47
CA PHE A 580 -18.10 -26.60 14.37
C PHE A 580 -17.61 -25.21 14.79
N LEU A 581 -16.82 -25.10 15.85
CA LEU A 581 -16.25 -23.82 16.28
C LEU A 581 -15.29 -23.24 15.23
N HIS A 582 -14.54 -24.09 14.53
CA HIS A 582 -13.73 -23.68 13.39
C HIS A 582 -14.61 -23.17 12.24
N ASP A 583 -15.61 -23.94 11.81
CA ASP A 583 -16.55 -23.53 10.74
C ASP A 583 -17.30 -22.23 11.08
N TYR A 584 -17.65 -22.03 12.35
CA TYR A 584 -18.23 -20.79 12.85
C TYR A 584 -17.27 -19.61 12.68
N ARG A 585 -16.02 -19.73 13.17
CA ARG A 585 -15.02 -18.64 13.06
C ARG A 585 -14.69 -18.33 11.61
N MET A 586 -14.55 -19.36 10.77
CA MET A 586 -14.34 -19.16 9.33
C MET A 586 -15.54 -18.47 8.69
N THR A 587 -16.78 -18.76 9.11
CA THR A 587 -17.98 -18.07 8.59
C THR A 587 -18.02 -16.61 9.03
N VAL A 588 -17.67 -16.30 10.28
CA VAL A 588 -17.50 -14.90 10.75
C VAL A 588 -16.45 -14.18 9.91
N SER A 589 -15.27 -14.80 9.71
CA SER A 589 -14.20 -14.23 8.89
C SER A 589 -14.63 -13.99 7.45
N ASP A 590 -15.26 -14.98 6.81
CA ASP A 590 -15.72 -14.88 5.43
C ASP A 590 -16.76 -13.77 5.24
N LEU A 591 -17.73 -13.68 6.16
CA LEU A 591 -18.75 -12.64 6.13
C LEU A 591 -18.17 -11.25 6.36
N TRP A 592 -17.15 -11.13 7.20
CA TRP A 592 -16.44 -9.87 7.38
C TRP A 592 -15.67 -9.47 6.11
N ILE A 593 -14.90 -10.40 5.53
CA ILE A 593 -14.12 -10.15 4.31
C ILE A 593 -15.04 -9.81 3.13
N ASP A 594 -16.09 -10.58 2.92
CA ASP A 594 -17.04 -10.36 1.83
C ASP A 594 -17.93 -9.13 2.06
N GLY A 595 -18.47 -9.02 3.27
CA GLY A 595 -19.45 -8.01 3.66
C GLY A 595 -18.86 -6.63 3.91
N HIS A 596 -17.60 -6.53 4.34
CA HIS A 596 -16.98 -5.25 4.63
C HIS A 596 -15.88 -4.92 3.62
N TYR A 597 -14.75 -5.62 3.63
CA TYR A 597 -13.60 -5.28 2.80
C TYR A 597 -13.89 -5.38 1.29
N ARG A 598 -14.43 -6.52 0.83
CA ARG A 598 -14.67 -6.75 -0.61
C ARG A 598 -15.85 -5.93 -1.12
N ALA A 599 -16.95 -5.87 -0.36
CA ALA A 599 -18.11 -5.05 -0.69
C ALA A 599 -17.79 -3.54 -0.69
N GLY A 600 -17.07 -3.05 0.33
CA GLY A 600 -16.60 -1.67 0.45
C GLY A 600 -15.68 -1.29 -0.71
N THR A 601 -14.66 -2.11 -0.99
CA THR A 601 -13.77 -1.93 -2.15
C THR A 601 -14.55 -1.83 -3.45
N LYS A 602 -15.46 -2.77 -3.70
CA LYS A 602 -16.29 -2.76 -4.92
C LYS A 602 -17.12 -1.48 -5.01
N PHE A 603 -17.71 -1.04 -3.89
CA PHE A 603 -18.53 0.15 -3.83
C PHE A 603 -17.71 1.43 -4.09
N LEU A 604 -16.61 1.64 -3.38
CA LEU A 604 -15.74 2.81 -3.52
C LEU A 604 -15.09 2.90 -4.90
N ASN A 605 -14.71 1.75 -5.48
CA ASN A 605 -14.15 1.72 -6.83
C ASN A 605 -15.10 2.33 -7.86
N THR A 606 -16.42 2.27 -7.68
CA THR A 606 -17.38 2.93 -8.60
C THR A 606 -17.16 4.45 -8.64
N TYR A 607 -16.78 5.06 -7.52
CA TYR A 607 -16.44 6.48 -7.41
C TYR A 607 -15.00 6.80 -7.84
N GLY A 608 -14.23 5.80 -8.28
CA GLY A 608 -12.81 5.94 -8.58
C GLY A 608 -11.93 6.11 -7.33
N MET A 609 -12.44 5.70 -6.16
CA MET A 609 -11.73 5.73 -4.89
C MET A 609 -11.26 4.33 -4.50
N GLN A 610 -10.08 4.25 -3.88
CA GLN A 610 -9.56 3.01 -3.33
C GLN A 610 -9.96 2.86 -1.86
N LEU A 611 -10.09 1.60 -1.41
CA LEU A 611 -10.12 1.28 0.01
C LEU A 611 -8.69 1.00 0.46
N VAL A 612 -8.20 1.77 1.43
CA VAL A 612 -7.00 1.44 2.21
C VAL A 612 -7.49 0.77 3.49
N ALA A 613 -6.90 -0.35 3.87
CA ALA A 613 -7.26 -0.96 5.13
C ALA A 613 -6.11 -1.73 5.78
N GLU A 614 -6.12 -1.70 7.10
CA GLU A 614 -5.45 -2.66 7.95
C GLU A 614 -6.36 -3.88 8.19
N ALA A 615 -5.76 -5.00 8.59
CA ALA A 615 -6.51 -6.18 8.99
C ALA A 615 -5.64 -7.12 9.81
N GLY A 616 -6.26 -8.01 10.61
CA GLY A 616 -5.55 -9.11 11.26
C GLY A 616 -4.86 -8.80 12.59
N HIS A 617 -4.74 -7.53 12.94
CA HIS A 617 -4.25 -7.06 14.24
C HIS A 617 -5.22 -6.05 14.87
N GLY A 618 -4.89 -5.57 16.07
CA GLY A 618 -5.77 -4.73 16.88
C GLY A 618 -6.80 -5.54 17.69
N GLY A 619 -7.21 -4.98 18.84
CA GLY A 619 -8.26 -5.52 19.73
C GLY A 619 -8.37 -7.04 19.81
N TYR A 620 -9.47 -7.58 19.25
CA TYR A 620 -9.72 -9.02 19.12
C TYR A 620 -9.88 -9.36 17.62
N PRO A 621 -8.85 -9.87 16.93
CA PRO A 621 -8.94 -10.10 15.48
C PRO A 621 -9.97 -11.19 15.15
N ARG A 622 -10.69 -11.02 14.04
CA ARG A 622 -11.75 -11.93 13.57
C ARG A 622 -11.41 -12.67 12.28
N THR A 623 -10.58 -12.05 11.44
CA THR A 623 -10.46 -12.43 10.05
C THR A 623 -9.16 -13.16 9.76
N ASP A 624 -9.16 -13.88 8.63
CA ASP A 624 -7.94 -14.21 7.89
C ASP A 624 -7.32 -12.88 7.38
N PRO A 625 -6.12 -12.50 7.83
CA PRO A 625 -5.48 -11.23 7.45
C PRO A 625 -5.16 -11.14 5.97
N LEU A 626 -4.60 -12.18 5.37
CA LEU A 626 -4.13 -12.13 3.98
C LEU A 626 -5.29 -11.98 3.02
N ARG A 627 -6.42 -12.66 3.28
CA ARG A 627 -7.65 -12.52 2.50
C ARG A 627 -8.30 -11.15 2.69
N SER A 628 -8.23 -10.59 3.90
CA SER A 628 -8.74 -9.24 4.20
C SER A 628 -7.96 -8.19 3.41
N LEU A 629 -6.63 -8.18 3.55
CA LEU A 629 -5.72 -7.26 2.86
C LEU A 629 -5.69 -7.51 1.35
N GLY A 630 -5.88 -8.76 0.92
CA GLY A 630 -6.04 -9.14 -0.48
C GLY A 630 -7.33 -8.61 -1.13
N ALA A 631 -8.36 -8.31 -0.32
CA ALA A 631 -9.66 -7.84 -0.80
C ALA A 631 -9.76 -6.32 -0.98
N VAL A 632 -8.78 -5.54 -0.48
CA VAL A 632 -8.79 -4.07 -0.55
C VAL A 632 -7.97 -3.52 -1.71
N GLY A 633 -8.09 -2.21 -1.96
CA GLY A 633 -7.37 -1.53 -3.04
C GLY A 633 -5.90 -1.29 -2.70
N ILE A 634 -5.61 -0.97 -1.44
CA ILE A 634 -4.25 -0.80 -0.92
C ILE A 634 -4.16 -1.48 0.46
N PRO A 635 -3.41 -2.59 0.59
CA PRO A 635 -3.17 -3.20 1.88
C PRO A 635 -2.24 -2.32 2.73
N ARG A 636 -2.62 -2.10 3.99
CA ARG A 636 -1.83 -1.38 4.99
C ARG A 636 -1.44 -2.32 6.11
N GLY A 637 -0.17 -2.27 6.50
CA GLY A 637 0.32 -2.80 7.77
C GLY A 637 0.61 -1.69 8.77
N GLU A 638 1.27 -2.01 9.87
CA GLU A 638 1.54 -1.08 10.96
C GLU A 638 2.89 -1.41 11.58
N PHE A 639 3.68 -0.40 11.92
CA PHE A 639 4.92 -0.61 12.67
C PHE A 639 5.23 0.46 13.71
N TRP A 640 5.59 -0.01 14.91
CA TRP A 640 5.80 0.84 16.07
C TRP A 640 7.26 1.03 16.45
N ASN A 641 7.62 2.25 16.86
CA ASN A 641 8.92 2.52 17.48
C ASN A 641 8.98 2.01 18.93
N GLY A 642 9.96 1.15 19.21
CA GLY A 642 10.22 0.62 20.55
C GLY A 642 9.18 -0.39 21.05
N SER A 643 8.38 -0.94 20.14
CA SER A 643 7.36 -1.95 20.45
C SER A 643 7.37 -3.09 19.42
N ARG A 644 6.60 -4.13 19.70
CA ARG A 644 6.55 -5.37 18.91
C ARG A 644 5.43 -5.44 17.87
N PHE A 645 4.62 -4.39 17.76
CA PHE A 645 3.53 -4.27 16.78
C PHE A 645 4.12 -3.95 15.41
N TRP A 646 4.48 -4.99 14.65
CA TRP A 646 5.05 -4.93 13.30
C TRP A 646 4.35 -5.99 12.46
N VAL A 647 3.65 -5.57 11.41
CA VAL A 647 2.86 -6.44 10.52
C VAL A 647 3.09 -6.12 9.04
N GLU A 648 4.16 -5.42 8.70
CA GLU A 648 4.47 -5.09 7.29
C GLU A 648 4.69 -6.35 6.44
N LYS A 649 5.22 -7.45 7.01
CA LYS A 649 5.36 -8.73 6.30
C LYS A 649 4.01 -9.39 6.01
N GLU A 650 2.98 -9.11 6.82
CA GLU A 650 1.60 -9.54 6.58
C GLU A 650 1.03 -8.82 5.35
N ALA A 651 1.10 -7.48 5.36
CA ALA A 651 0.67 -6.65 4.24
C ALA A 651 1.46 -6.94 2.96
N ALA A 652 2.77 -7.16 3.05
CA ALA A 652 3.61 -7.54 1.93
C ALA A 652 3.22 -8.90 1.36
N SER A 653 3.05 -9.92 2.20
CA SER A 653 2.64 -11.26 1.76
C SER A 653 1.26 -11.21 1.07
N ALA A 654 0.31 -10.45 1.62
CA ALA A 654 -1.00 -10.24 1.01
C ALA A 654 -0.86 -9.54 -0.35
N ALA A 655 -0.10 -8.44 -0.41
CA ALA A 655 0.12 -7.72 -1.66
C ALA A 655 0.77 -8.58 -2.74
N HIS A 656 1.83 -9.31 -2.39
CA HIS A 656 2.56 -10.17 -3.30
C HIS A 656 1.68 -11.30 -3.84
N THR A 657 0.88 -11.94 -2.99
CA THR A 657 0.04 -13.09 -3.37
C THR A 657 -1.25 -12.66 -4.10
N TYR A 658 -1.78 -11.47 -3.79
CA TYR A 658 -2.97 -10.93 -4.46
C TYR A 658 -2.69 -10.03 -5.67
N GLY A 659 -1.43 -9.66 -5.90
CA GLY A 659 -1.01 -8.84 -7.03
C GLY A 659 -1.21 -7.34 -6.82
N HIS A 660 -1.19 -6.88 -5.56
CA HIS A 660 -1.17 -5.46 -5.24
C HIS A 660 0.23 -4.90 -5.41
N GLN A 661 0.32 -3.69 -5.96
CA GLN A 661 1.61 -3.02 -6.18
C GLN A 661 2.10 -2.28 -4.93
N ILE A 662 1.16 -1.69 -4.20
CA ILE A 662 1.45 -0.86 -3.02
C ILE A 662 1.29 -1.72 -1.77
N VAL A 663 2.29 -1.61 -0.90
CA VAL A 663 2.29 -2.09 0.49
C VAL A 663 2.47 -0.84 1.34
N ASP A 664 1.39 -0.41 1.97
CA ASP A 664 1.39 0.77 2.82
C ASP A 664 1.63 0.39 4.28
N ALA A 665 2.01 1.36 5.11
CA ALA A 665 1.95 1.18 6.55
C ALA A 665 1.62 2.45 7.31
N GLU A 666 0.78 2.31 8.34
CA GLU A 666 0.83 3.17 9.51
C GLU A 666 2.24 3.10 10.11
N SER A 667 2.96 4.21 10.00
CA SER A 667 4.41 4.24 10.20
C SER A 667 4.80 5.05 11.42
N PHE A 668 5.71 4.49 12.21
CA PHE A 668 6.41 5.13 13.35
C PHE A 668 5.57 5.33 14.62
N THR A 669 4.44 4.64 14.76
CA THR A 669 3.57 4.74 15.93
C THR A 669 4.34 4.46 17.22
N GLY A 670 4.13 5.24 18.28
CA GLY A 670 4.97 5.06 19.47
C GLY A 670 4.64 5.89 20.69
N TRP A 671 5.19 5.44 21.83
CA TRP A 671 5.06 6.13 23.12
C TRP A 671 6.24 7.05 23.44
N ARG A 672 7.16 7.22 22.49
CA ARG A 672 8.39 8.01 22.60
C ARG A 672 8.19 9.48 22.22
N SER A 673 6.98 10.01 22.42
CA SER A 673 6.54 11.36 22.07
C SER A 673 7.66 12.41 22.15
N TRP A 674 7.97 13.05 21.01
CA TRP A 674 8.92 14.16 20.89
C TRP A 674 10.40 13.80 21.09
N GLN A 675 10.75 12.50 21.12
CA GLN A 675 12.12 12.04 21.40
C GLN A 675 12.89 11.59 20.15
N ASP A 676 12.21 11.27 19.05
CA ASP A 676 12.87 10.72 17.87
C ASP A 676 12.98 11.76 16.75
N GLY A 677 13.99 11.61 15.89
CA GLY A 677 14.28 12.50 14.78
C GLY A 677 14.55 11.75 13.47
N PRO A 678 15.05 12.45 12.44
CA PRO A 678 15.18 11.88 11.10
C PRO A 678 16.01 10.60 11.00
N LEU A 679 17.08 10.48 11.80
CA LEU A 679 17.93 9.29 11.80
C LEU A 679 17.18 8.08 12.35
N GLU A 680 16.44 8.25 13.44
CA GLU A 680 15.65 7.19 14.06
C GLU A 680 14.57 6.68 13.08
N TYR A 681 13.85 7.58 12.39
CA TYR A 681 12.88 7.18 11.37
C TYR A 681 13.53 6.44 10.21
N LYS A 682 14.71 6.88 9.75
CA LYS A 682 15.42 6.17 8.69
C LYS A 682 15.67 4.71 9.04
N ARG A 683 16.21 4.46 10.23
CA ARG A 683 16.60 3.10 10.65
C ARG A 683 15.37 2.18 10.77
N LEU A 684 14.26 2.72 11.27
CA LEU A 684 13.00 1.99 11.36
C LEU A 684 12.42 1.71 9.96
N ALA A 685 12.34 2.73 9.11
CA ALA A 685 11.82 2.62 7.74
C ALA A 685 12.63 1.62 6.92
N ASP A 686 13.96 1.62 7.01
CA ASP A 686 14.81 0.68 6.28
C ASP A 686 14.55 -0.77 6.67
N THR A 687 14.23 -1.01 7.96
CA THR A 687 13.83 -2.34 8.43
C THR A 687 12.48 -2.73 7.83
N ALA A 688 11.50 -1.82 7.87
CA ALA A 688 10.18 -2.04 7.29
C ALA A 688 10.24 -2.26 5.76
N PHE A 689 11.08 -1.52 5.05
CA PHE A 689 11.35 -1.73 3.62
C PHE A 689 11.91 -3.12 3.35
N CYS A 690 12.83 -3.62 4.18
CA CYS A 690 13.34 -4.99 4.07
C CYS A 690 12.30 -6.07 4.41
N ASN A 691 11.23 -5.71 5.13
CA ASN A 691 10.08 -6.60 5.38
C ASN A 691 9.06 -6.59 4.22
N GLY A 692 9.16 -5.65 3.27
CA GLY A 692 8.27 -5.56 2.11
C GLY A 692 7.48 -4.26 1.96
N LEU A 693 7.63 -3.31 2.90
CA LEU A 693 6.98 -2.01 2.82
C LEU A 693 7.44 -1.23 1.57
N ASN A 694 6.53 -0.50 0.92
CA ASN A 694 6.90 0.40 -0.18
C ASN A 694 6.08 1.70 -0.27
N ARG A 695 5.31 2.04 0.77
CA ARG A 695 4.69 3.35 0.98
C ARG A 695 4.60 3.66 2.47
N ILE A 696 4.81 4.93 2.84
CA ILE A 696 4.81 5.40 4.23
C ILE A 696 3.61 6.33 4.44
N THR A 697 2.82 6.03 5.48
CA THR A 697 1.85 6.97 6.07
C THR A 697 2.30 7.26 7.50
N PHE A 698 2.82 8.47 7.74
CA PHE A 698 3.25 8.87 9.08
C PHE A 698 2.08 8.84 10.06
N HIS A 699 2.24 8.11 11.15
CA HIS A 699 1.42 8.24 12.35
C HIS A 699 2.22 9.08 13.37
N THR A 700 1.89 10.35 13.60
CA THR A 700 0.86 11.17 12.94
C THR A 700 1.33 12.61 12.68
N PHE A 701 0.52 13.33 11.91
CA PHE A 701 0.63 14.77 11.67
C PHE A 701 -0.60 15.45 12.30
N ALA A 702 -0.62 15.66 13.62
CA ALA A 702 -1.76 16.35 14.26
C ALA A 702 -1.92 17.79 13.73
N HIS A 703 -3.17 18.25 13.54
CA HIS A 703 -3.47 19.63 13.13
C HIS A 703 -3.09 20.64 14.23
N THR A 704 -2.34 21.69 13.88
CA THR A 704 -1.67 22.58 14.84
C THR A 704 -2.04 24.08 14.74
N PRO A 705 -3.30 24.48 15.04
CA PRO A 705 -3.68 25.89 15.03
C PRO A 705 -2.78 26.79 15.91
N PRO A 706 -2.36 27.97 15.43
CA PRO A 706 -1.37 28.81 16.12
C PRO A 706 -1.68 29.17 17.58
N GLN A 707 -2.97 29.25 17.96
CA GLN A 707 -3.41 29.58 19.32
C GLN A 707 -2.97 28.56 20.38
N PHE A 708 -2.63 27.34 19.98
CA PHE A 708 -2.15 26.30 20.88
C PHE A 708 -0.65 26.40 21.15
N GLY A 709 0.08 27.29 20.47
CA GLY A 709 1.52 27.46 20.65
C GLY A 709 2.32 26.24 20.16
N VAL A 710 3.53 26.08 20.68
CA VAL A 710 4.46 25.01 20.29
C VAL A 710 4.70 24.02 21.43
N PRO A 711 4.94 22.73 21.17
CA PRO A 711 4.69 22.10 19.88
C PRO A 711 3.18 22.03 19.54
N GLY A 712 2.30 22.29 20.51
CA GLY A 712 0.87 22.39 20.30
C GLY A 712 0.15 21.05 20.42
N PRO A 713 -0.97 20.87 19.71
CA PRO A 713 -1.76 19.64 19.70
C PRO A 713 -0.92 18.43 19.28
N ASN A 714 -1.13 17.33 19.98
CA ASN A 714 -0.47 16.06 19.69
C ASN A 714 -1.46 14.92 19.93
N TYR A 715 -1.42 13.86 19.12
CA TYR A 715 -2.17 12.64 19.39
C TYR A 715 -1.50 11.84 20.52
N HIS A 716 -2.22 10.87 21.10
CA HIS A 716 -1.78 10.21 22.33
C HIS A 716 -0.68 9.20 22.09
N ALA A 717 -0.81 8.42 21.02
CA ALA A 717 0.28 7.71 20.40
C ALA A 717 0.96 8.69 19.45
N GLY A 718 2.27 8.86 19.60
CA GLY A 718 3.08 9.52 18.59
C GLY A 718 3.25 8.60 17.38
N GLU A 719 4.12 8.92 16.46
CA GLU A 719 5.04 10.06 16.46
C GLU A 719 4.37 11.41 16.25
N HIS A 720 5.05 12.50 16.60
CA HIS A 720 4.58 13.88 16.39
C HIS A 720 5.36 14.55 15.25
N PHE A 721 4.99 14.21 14.03
CA PHE A 721 5.58 14.73 12.80
C PHE A 721 4.67 15.77 12.16
N ASN A 722 4.79 17.03 12.58
CA ASN A 722 4.00 18.15 12.06
C ASN A 722 4.85 19.41 11.86
N LEU A 723 4.22 20.52 11.45
CA LEU A 723 4.91 21.80 11.21
C LEU A 723 5.70 22.32 12.42
N ASN A 724 5.25 21.98 13.63
CA ASN A 724 5.87 22.42 14.86
C ASN A 724 6.99 21.51 15.32
N SER A 725 7.22 20.34 14.71
CA SER A 725 8.43 19.54 14.98
C SER A 725 9.67 20.43 14.76
N THR A 726 10.55 20.53 15.76
CA THR A 726 11.73 21.43 15.74
C THR A 726 12.56 21.40 14.44
N TRP A 727 12.61 20.24 13.78
CA TRP A 727 13.39 19.98 12.58
C TRP A 727 12.55 19.95 11.28
N TRP A 728 11.26 20.30 11.31
CA TRP A 728 10.36 20.32 10.13
C TRP A 728 10.98 21.06 8.94
N ASN A 729 11.56 22.24 9.18
CA ASN A 729 12.16 23.05 8.13
C ASN A 729 13.32 22.35 7.41
N GLN A 730 13.97 21.39 8.07
CA GLN A 730 15.11 20.63 7.56
C GLN A 730 14.74 19.19 7.14
N SER A 731 13.45 18.84 7.10
CA SER A 731 12.97 17.47 6.83
C SER A 731 13.06 17.03 5.35
N GLY A 732 13.13 17.99 4.41
CA GLY A 732 13.00 17.72 2.97
C GLY A 732 13.92 16.61 2.43
N PRO A 733 15.21 16.55 2.78
CA PRO A 733 16.09 15.45 2.34
C PRO A 733 15.68 14.06 2.86
N MET A 734 15.15 13.96 4.08
CA MET A 734 14.64 12.70 4.63
C MET A 734 13.38 12.24 3.87
N LEU A 735 12.44 13.16 3.62
CA LEU A 735 11.23 12.85 2.85
C LEU A 735 11.54 12.49 1.39
N SER A 736 12.55 13.15 0.80
CA SER A 736 13.08 12.77 -0.51
C SER A 736 13.66 11.36 -0.48
N TYR A 737 14.45 11.01 0.53
CA TYR A 737 14.98 9.65 0.72
C TYR A 737 13.85 8.61 0.74
N PHE A 738 12.81 8.83 1.57
CA PHE A 738 11.65 7.92 1.61
C PHE A 738 10.95 7.82 0.26
N SER A 739 10.75 8.95 -0.42
CA SER A 739 10.10 8.96 -1.73
C SER A 739 10.86 8.15 -2.78
N ARG A 740 12.20 8.22 -2.78
CA ARG A 740 13.07 7.46 -3.69
C ARG A 740 13.08 5.98 -3.38
N CYS A 741 13.11 5.62 -2.09
CA CYS A 741 13.00 4.23 -1.65
C CYS A 741 11.66 3.62 -2.09
N CYS A 742 10.55 4.26 -1.74
CA CYS A 742 9.21 3.83 -2.13
C CYS A 742 9.08 3.69 -3.65
N TYR A 743 9.59 4.65 -4.45
CA TYR A 743 9.56 4.56 -5.91
C TYR A 743 10.22 3.29 -6.43
N LEU A 744 11.47 3.00 -6.04
CA LEU A 744 12.17 1.80 -6.52
C LEU A 744 11.55 0.51 -5.97
N LEU A 745 11.06 0.52 -4.73
CA LEU A 745 10.39 -0.61 -4.09
C LEU A 745 8.98 -0.90 -4.64
N GLN A 746 8.46 -0.04 -5.52
CA GLN A 746 7.21 -0.26 -6.26
C GLN A 746 7.43 -0.76 -7.69
N GLN A 747 8.67 -0.88 -8.17
CA GLN A 747 8.97 -1.34 -9.53
C GLN A 747 8.95 -2.87 -9.64
N GLY A 748 8.45 -3.40 -10.75
CA GLY A 748 8.47 -4.84 -11.01
C GLY A 748 7.74 -5.68 -9.96
N LEU A 749 8.09 -6.96 -9.92
CA LEU A 749 7.55 -7.96 -9.01
C LEU A 749 8.50 -8.18 -7.81
N PRO A 750 7.96 -8.54 -6.64
CA PRO A 750 8.78 -9.05 -5.54
C PRO A 750 9.46 -10.37 -5.91
N VAL A 751 10.64 -10.64 -5.34
CA VAL A 751 11.34 -11.92 -5.51
C VAL A 751 11.38 -12.67 -4.17
N ALA A 752 10.73 -13.83 -4.14
CA ALA A 752 10.68 -14.73 -3.00
C ALA A 752 10.79 -16.19 -3.49
N ASP A 753 11.65 -16.99 -2.85
CA ASP A 753 11.96 -18.34 -3.35
C ASP A 753 11.01 -19.40 -2.82
N ALA A 754 10.37 -19.15 -1.68
CA ALA A 754 9.48 -20.08 -1.02
C ALA A 754 8.17 -19.40 -0.62
N CYS A 755 7.08 -20.16 -0.63
CA CYS A 755 5.83 -19.75 0.01
C CYS A 755 5.47 -20.70 1.16
N PHE A 756 5.01 -20.14 2.28
CA PHE A 756 4.65 -20.90 3.47
C PHE A 756 3.15 -20.80 3.69
N TYR A 757 2.46 -21.94 3.65
CA TYR A 757 1.05 -22.03 3.99
C TYR A 757 0.90 -21.99 5.51
N TYR A 758 0.03 -21.12 6.03
CA TYR A 758 -0.20 -20.98 7.47
C TYR A 758 -1.43 -21.75 8.00
N GLY A 759 -2.00 -22.64 7.19
CA GLY A 759 -3.21 -23.37 7.54
C GLY A 759 -4.51 -22.60 7.25
N ASP A 760 -5.63 -23.24 7.53
CA ASP A 760 -6.97 -22.66 7.42
C ASP A 760 -7.49 -22.43 8.84
N ASP A 761 -7.44 -21.18 9.30
CA ASP A 761 -8.03 -20.79 10.59
C ASP A 761 -8.33 -19.29 10.56
N ALA A 762 -9.26 -18.88 11.43
CA ALA A 762 -9.60 -17.49 11.64
C ALA A 762 -9.78 -17.22 13.15
N PRO A 763 -9.17 -16.16 13.69
CA PRO A 763 -8.16 -15.32 13.03
C PRO A 763 -6.87 -16.11 12.74
N ASN A 764 -6.12 -15.70 11.73
CA ASN A 764 -4.75 -16.17 11.49
C ASN A 764 -3.74 -15.04 11.82
N LEU A 765 -2.45 -15.25 11.60
CA LEU A 765 -1.43 -14.22 11.74
C LEU A 765 -0.21 -14.50 10.85
N VAL A 766 0.46 -13.43 10.42
CA VAL A 766 1.80 -13.49 9.84
C VAL A 766 2.81 -12.95 10.84
N ALA A 767 3.83 -13.75 11.16
CA ALA A 767 4.92 -13.29 12.01
C ALA A 767 5.82 -12.32 11.24
N THR A 768 6.22 -11.24 11.92
CA THR A 768 7.22 -10.32 11.38
C THR A 768 8.59 -10.99 11.27
N ARG A 769 9.33 -10.63 10.22
CA ARG A 769 10.71 -11.09 10.00
C ARG A 769 11.70 -10.38 10.94
N ARG A 770 11.51 -9.10 11.22
CA ARG A 770 12.41 -8.28 12.06
C ARG A 770 11.67 -7.07 12.63
N ILE A 771 12.00 -6.66 13.87
CA ILE A 771 11.42 -5.48 14.55
C ILE A 771 12.51 -4.43 14.79
N GLY A 772 12.57 -3.43 13.93
CA GLY A 772 13.58 -2.38 13.99
C GLY A 772 15.04 -2.85 13.80
N PRO A 773 15.98 -1.91 13.75
CA PRO A 773 17.35 -2.13 13.29
C PRO A 773 18.17 -3.02 14.25
N ASP A 774 17.89 -2.97 15.55
CA ASP A 774 18.72 -3.64 16.56
C ASP A 774 18.22 -5.07 16.90
N SER A 775 17.13 -5.53 16.28
CA SER A 775 16.61 -6.89 16.48
C SER A 775 17.24 -7.90 15.53
N LYS A 776 17.27 -9.17 15.95
CA LYS A 776 17.57 -10.30 15.06
C LYS A 776 16.31 -10.72 14.30
N ARG A 777 16.43 -11.69 13.39
CA ARG A 777 15.26 -12.33 12.77
C ARG A 777 14.33 -12.95 13.80
N LEU A 778 13.02 -12.80 13.61
CA LEU A 778 11.96 -13.18 14.55
C LEU A 778 10.91 -14.13 13.95
N ASP A 779 11.13 -14.63 12.74
CA ASP A 779 10.22 -15.49 11.99
C ASP A 779 10.29 -16.98 12.40
N GLY A 780 10.60 -17.24 13.67
CA GLY A 780 10.66 -18.57 14.27
C GLY A 780 9.31 -19.03 14.83
N ALA A 781 9.34 -19.95 15.79
CA ALA A 781 8.17 -20.68 16.30
C ALA A 781 7.11 -19.82 17.03
N THR A 782 7.43 -18.59 17.43
CA THR A 782 6.50 -17.68 18.12
C THR A 782 6.45 -16.33 17.45
N CYS A 783 5.26 -15.78 17.25
CA CYS A 783 5.09 -14.44 16.70
C CYS A 783 5.50 -13.37 17.72
N ALA A 784 6.46 -12.52 17.36
CA ALA A 784 6.95 -11.47 18.24
C ALA A 784 5.88 -10.42 18.59
N HIS A 785 4.91 -10.17 17.71
CA HIS A 785 3.85 -9.19 17.92
C HIS A 785 2.90 -9.60 19.07
N CYS A 786 2.35 -10.82 19.04
CA CYS A 786 1.31 -11.24 19.99
C CYS A 786 1.74 -12.36 20.94
N GLY A 787 2.92 -12.97 20.75
CA GLY A 787 3.41 -14.09 21.54
C GLY A 787 2.74 -15.44 21.25
N ARG A 788 1.80 -15.50 20.29
CA ARG A 788 1.15 -16.76 19.88
C ARG A 788 2.10 -17.63 19.06
N PRO A 789 1.88 -18.96 18.98
CA PRO A 789 2.59 -19.83 18.06
C PRO A 789 2.53 -19.28 16.63
N ASN A 790 3.67 -19.23 15.94
CA ASN A 790 3.72 -18.86 14.54
C ASN A 790 3.22 -20.05 13.71
N PRO A 791 2.13 -19.91 12.95
CA PRO A 791 1.58 -21.00 12.14
C PRO A 791 2.48 -21.35 10.94
N ALA A 792 3.35 -20.44 10.50
CA ALA A 792 4.24 -20.62 9.36
C ALA A 792 5.68 -20.16 9.68
N PRO A 793 6.40 -20.86 10.59
CA PRO A 793 7.78 -20.50 10.91
C PRO A 793 8.70 -20.73 9.72
N ALA A 794 9.52 -19.72 9.42
CA ALA A 794 10.40 -19.65 8.26
C ALA A 794 11.90 -19.60 8.62
N ASP A 795 12.24 -19.72 9.90
CA ASP A 795 13.61 -19.72 10.42
C ASP A 795 14.51 -20.80 9.77
N ALA A 796 13.93 -21.95 9.42
CA ALA A 796 14.64 -23.02 8.71
C ALA A 796 15.12 -22.64 7.30
N LEU A 797 14.58 -21.58 6.70
CA LEU A 797 15.07 -21.02 5.43
C LEU A 797 16.44 -20.34 5.63
N GLY A 798 16.67 -19.78 6.82
CA GLY A 798 17.88 -19.05 7.18
C GLY A 798 18.04 -17.72 6.45
N THR A 799 19.26 -17.19 6.46
CA THR A 799 19.58 -15.91 5.80
C THR A 799 19.79 -16.06 4.30
N GLY A 800 19.59 -14.96 3.58
CA GLY A 800 19.84 -14.85 2.15
C GLY A 800 18.74 -15.36 1.23
N TYR A 801 17.56 -15.62 1.77
CA TYR A 801 16.35 -15.90 1.00
C TYR A 801 15.20 -15.05 1.54
N ASP A 802 14.22 -14.77 0.69
CA ASP A 802 12.93 -14.22 1.08
C ASP A 802 11.79 -15.19 0.75
N TYR A 803 10.64 -14.96 1.38
CA TYR A 803 9.47 -15.82 1.31
C TYR A 803 8.18 -15.01 1.44
N ASP A 804 7.06 -15.58 1.03
CA ASP A 804 5.72 -15.05 1.36
C ASP A 804 4.94 -16.07 2.19
N ILE A 805 4.04 -15.58 3.03
CA ILE A 805 2.99 -16.41 3.64
C ILE A 805 1.78 -16.44 2.70
N ILE A 806 1.12 -17.59 2.59
CA ILE A 806 0.01 -17.79 1.66
C ILE A 806 -1.19 -18.44 2.35
N ASP A 807 -2.40 -18.03 1.94
CA ASP A 807 -3.68 -18.56 2.42
C ASP A 807 -4.30 -19.63 1.50
N SER A 808 -5.41 -20.20 1.96
CA SER A 808 -6.17 -21.23 1.26
C SER A 808 -6.81 -20.74 -0.05
N GLU A 809 -7.23 -19.48 -0.14
CA GLU A 809 -7.91 -18.89 -1.31
C GLU A 809 -6.92 -18.74 -2.48
N VAL A 810 -5.71 -18.26 -2.21
CA VAL A 810 -4.66 -18.12 -3.23
C VAL A 810 -4.23 -19.48 -3.76
N ILE A 811 -3.99 -20.47 -2.88
CA ILE A 811 -3.61 -21.83 -3.31
C ILE A 811 -4.68 -22.40 -4.24
N GLN A 812 -5.95 -22.37 -3.82
CA GLN A 812 -7.06 -23.00 -4.55
C GLN A 812 -7.35 -22.31 -5.89
N ASN A 813 -7.46 -20.98 -5.87
CA ASN A 813 -8.09 -20.23 -6.96
C ASN A 813 -7.10 -19.52 -7.88
N ARG A 814 -5.85 -19.33 -7.46
CA ARG A 814 -4.89 -18.46 -8.17
C ARG A 814 -3.59 -19.16 -8.55
N MET A 815 -3.11 -20.07 -7.71
CA MET A 815 -1.82 -20.73 -7.93
C MET A 815 -1.90 -21.82 -9.00
N GLU A 816 -0.94 -21.81 -9.92
CA GLU A 816 -0.73 -22.85 -10.93
C GLU A 816 0.72 -23.31 -10.94
N PHE A 817 0.99 -24.52 -11.45
CA PHE A 817 2.36 -24.95 -11.72
C PHE A 817 2.70 -24.72 -13.19
N LYS A 818 3.60 -23.78 -13.46
CA LYS A 818 3.96 -23.38 -14.81
C LYS A 818 5.46 -23.04 -14.88
N ASP A 819 6.10 -23.45 -15.97
CA ASP A 819 7.51 -23.14 -16.26
C ASP A 819 8.47 -23.55 -15.12
N GLY A 820 8.17 -24.66 -14.43
CA GLY A 820 9.01 -25.21 -13.35
C GLY A 820 8.79 -24.57 -11.97
N SER A 821 7.82 -23.66 -11.84
CA SER A 821 7.55 -22.90 -10.62
C SER A 821 6.07 -22.88 -10.27
N LEU A 822 5.79 -22.62 -9.00
CA LEU A 822 4.44 -22.29 -8.51
C LEU A 822 4.20 -20.82 -8.84
N MET A 823 3.32 -20.52 -9.79
CA MET A 823 3.12 -19.19 -10.36
C MET A 823 1.73 -18.65 -10.07
N LEU A 824 1.66 -17.35 -9.76
CA LEU A 824 0.43 -16.59 -9.60
C LEU A 824 0.10 -15.82 -10.89
N PRO A 825 -1.15 -15.39 -11.12
CA PRO A 825 -1.59 -14.84 -12.41
C PRO A 825 -0.81 -13.61 -12.88
N HIS A 826 -0.27 -12.83 -11.95
CA HIS A 826 0.52 -11.61 -12.19
C HIS A 826 2.03 -11.85 -12.30
N GLY A 827 2.48 -13.11 -12.21
CA GLY A 827 3.87 -13.51 -12.47
C GLY A 827 4.75 -13.72 -11.24
N VAL A 828 4.29 -13.40 -10.03
CA VAL A 828 4.99 -13.80 -8.80
C VAL A 828 5.06 -15.33 -8.76
N SER A 829 6.23 -15.86 -8.46
CA SER A 829 6.46 -17.30 -8.52
C SER A 829 7.40 -17.79 -7.43
N TYR A 830 7.14 -19.00 -6.94
CA TYR A 830 7.89 -19.66 -5.89
C TYR A 830 8.45 -21.00 -6.38
N ALA A 831 9.59 -21.40 -5.86
CA ALA A 831 10.16 -22.71 -6.13
C ALA A 831 9.42 -23.80 -5.35
N VAL A 832 9.09 -23.54 -4.09
CA VAL A 832 8.55 -24.56 -3.17
C VAL A 832 7.40 -24.00 -2.35
N ILE A 833 6.50 -24.90 -1.94
CA ILE A 833 5.46 -24.62 -0.94
C ILE A 833 5.69 -25.45 0.32
N VAL A 834 5.57 -24.80 1.48
CA VAL A 834 5.84 -25.39 2.80
C VAL A 834 4.56 -25.40 3.63
N LEU A 835 4.19 -26.57 4.15
CA LEU A 835 3.03 -26.77 5.03
C LEU A 835 3.37 -26.48 6.51
N PRO A 836 2.37 -26.12 7.32
CA PRO A 836 2.55 -25.95 8.75
C PRO A 836 2.74 -27.30 9.46
N GLU A 837 3.26 -27.28 10.68
CA GLU A 837 3.45 -28.50 11.50
C GLU A 837 2.10 -28.95 12.13
N ARG A 838 1.18 -29.42 11.29
CA ARG A 838 -0.19 -29.81 11.64
C ARG A 838 -0.60 -31.09 10.91
N THR A 839 -1.56 -31.82 11.47
CA THR A 839 -2.13 -33.03 10.84
C THR A 839 -3.47 -32.77 10.14
N ASP A 840 -3.98 -31.55 10.18
CA ASP A 840 -5.22 -31.15 9.52
C ASP A 840 -4.97 -30.21 8.33
N ILE A 841 -5.80 -30.36 7.30
CA ILE A 841 -5.78 -29.52 6.09
C ILE A 841 -7.16 -29.57 5.43
N PRO A 842 -7.71 -28.47 4.88
CA PRO A 842 -8.94 -28.55 4.11
C PRO A 842 -8.78 -29.46 2.90
N LEU A 843 -9.76 -30.34 2.66
CA LEU A 843 -9.74 -31.29 1.55
C LEU A 843 -9.51 -30.60 0.19
N ALA A 844 -10.15 -29.46 -0.04
CA ALA A 844 -10.03 -28.71 -1.29
C ALA A 844 -8.61 -28.15 -1.50
N VAL A 845 -7.94 -27.69 -0.44
CA VAL A 845 -6.52 -27.29 -0.48
C VAL A 845 -5.65 -28.49 -0.82
N LEU A 846 -5.85 -29.62 -0.14
CA LEU A 846 -5.08 -30.84 -0.39
C LEU A 846 -5.25 -31.36 -1.82
N GLN A 847 -6.47 -31.34 -2.37
CA GLN A 847 -6.74 -31.70 -3.77
C GLN A 847 -6.01 -30.79 -4.75
N LYS A 848 -5.99 -29.48 -4.48
CA LYS A 848 -5.22 -28.53 -5.30
C LYS A 848 -3.72 -28.80 -5.20
N LEU A 849 -3.19 -29.06 -4.01
CA LEU A 849 -1.78 -29.41 -3.82
C LEU A 849 -1.44 -30.73 -4.53
N GLU A 850 -2.30 -31.75 -4.49
CA GLU A 850 -2.14 -33.00 -5.23
C GLU A 850 -1.98 -32.72 -6.73
N LYS A 851 -2.83 -31.86 -7.29
CA LYS A 851 -2.72 -31.41 -8.69
C LYS A 851 -1.38 -30.72 -8.96
N LEU A 852 -1.02 -29.70 -8.18
CA LEU A 852 0.22 -28.94 -8.37
C LEU A 852 1.47 -29.83 -8.29
N VAL A 853 1.52 -30.75 -7.31
CA VAL A 853 2.63 -31.70 -7.18
C VAL A 853 2.64 -32.67 -8.36
N SER A 854 1.48 -33.17 -8.81
CA SER A 854 1.42 -34.06 -9.97
C SER A 854 1.97 -33.41 -11.24
N GLU A 855 1.85 -32.08 -11.36
CA GLU A 855 2.34 -31.27 -12.49
C GLU A 855 3.84 -30.94 -12.39
N GLY A 856 4.44 -31.01 -11.20
CA GLY A 856 5.88 -30.84 -10.99
C GLY A 856 6.27 -30.05 -9.73
N ALA A 857 5.30 -29.56 -8.94
CA ALA A 857 5.61 -28.78 -7.75
C ALA A 857 6.36 -29.58 -6.68
N THR A 858 7.13 -28.87 -5.86
CA THR A 858 7.77 -29.41 -4.65
C THR A 858 7.02 -28.94 -3.41
N LEU A 859 6.52 -29.90 -2.63
CA LEU A 859 5.79 -29.71 -1.39
C LEU A 859 6.63 -30.19 -0.21
N LEU A 860 6.73 -29.41 0.85
CA LEU A 860 7.41 -29.80 2.09
C LEU A 860 6.46 -29.73 3.28
N GLY A 861 6.49 -30.73 4.15
CA GLY A 861 5.77 -30.74 5.42
C GLY A 861 5.08 -32.07 5.74
N PRO A 862 4.49 -32.16 6.95
CA PRO A 862 3.99 -33.42 7.48
C PRO A 862 2.80 -33.95 6.68
N LYS A 863 2.57 -35.26 6.78
CA LYS A 863 1.43 -35.94 6.18
C LYS A 863 0.15 -35.54 6.92
N PRO A 864 -0.86 -34.95 6.25
CA PRO A 864 -2.15 -34.68 6.88
C PRO A 864 -2.95 -35.97 7.06
N SER A 865 -3.81 -36.01 8.08
CA SER A 865 -4.63 -37.17 8.44
C SER A 865 -6.13 -36.86 8.54
N ARG A 866 -6.54 -35.59 8.49
CA ARG A 866 -7.94 -35.18 8.67
C ARG A 866 -8.25 -33.81 8.06
N ASP A 867 -9.52 -33.51 7.87
CA ASP A 867 -10.00 -32.16 7.55
C ASP A 867 -10.14 -31.30 8.83
N VAL A 868 -10.35 -29.99 8.70
CA VAL A 868 -10.69 -29.05 9.77
C VAL A 868 -12.20 -28.85 9.96
N THR A 869 -13.00 -29.06 8.92
CA THR A 869 -14.46 -28.80 8.92
C THR A 869 -15.27 -29.93 9.55
N LEU A 870 -16.48 -29.63 10.04
CA LEU A 870 -17.46 -30.65 10.43
C LEU A 870 -18.26 -31.18 9.23
N ALA A 871 -18.28 -30.44 8.11
CA ALA A 871 -18.97 -30.85 6.90
C ALA A 871 -18.49 -32.23 6.43
N ASP A 872 -19.43 -33.14 6.17
CA ASP A 872 -19.18 -34.52 5.73
C ASP A 872 -18.28 -35.36 6.68
N TYR A 873 -18.08 -34.94 7.94
CA TYR A 873 -17.36 -35.75 8.92
C TYR A 873 -18.14 -37.04 9.27
N PRO A 874 -17.49 -38.22 9.34
CA PRO A 874 -16.05 -38.49 9.23
C PRO A 874 -15.56 -38.86 7.82
N ARG A 875 -16.39 -38.76 6.79
CA ARG A 875 -16.04 -39.13 5.41
C ARG A 875 -14.98 -38.19 4.81
N CYS A 876 -15.01 -36.90 5.13
CA CYS A 876 -13.97 -35.95 4.71
C CYS A 876 -12.57 -36.37 5.19
N ASP A 877 -12.43 -36.88 6.43
CA ASP A 877 -11.17 -37.40 6.96
C ASP A 877 -10.67 -38.60 6.14
N GLN A 878 -11.56 -39.50 5.73
CA GLN A 878 -11.21 -40.64 4.87
C GLN A 878 -10.70 -40.19 3.50
N GLN A 879 -11.26 -39.11 2.95
CA GLN A 879 -10.81 -38.54 1.67
C GLN A 879 -9.43 -37.88 1.80
N VAL A 880 -9.21 -37.13 2.89
CA VAL A 880 -7.90 -36.55 3.22
C VAL A 880 -6.86 -37.66 3.35
N GLN A 881 -7.14 -38.70 4.13
CA GLN A 881 -6.24 -39.85 4.30
C GLN A 881 -5.96 -40.54 2.97
N ALA A 882 -6.97 -40.77 2.13
CA ALA A 882 -6.78 -41.41 0.83
C ALA A 882 -5.86 -40.59 -0.11
N ILE A 883 -5.97 -39.25 -0.12
CA ILE A 883 -5.04 -38.39 -0.88
C ILE A 883 -3.65 -38.40 -0.24
N ALA A 884 -3.58 -38.25 1.08
CA ALA A 884 -2.32 -38.22 1.81
C ALA A 884 -1.54 -39.53 1.68
N ASP A 885 -2.21 -40.69 1.69
CA ASP A 885 -1.60 -42.00 1.43
C ASP A 885 -1.05 -42.10 0.02
N ARG A 886 -1.79 -41.61 -0.99
CA ARG A 886 -1.28 -41.56 -2.37
C ARG A 886 -0.05 -40.68 -2.50
N MET A 887 -0.03 -39.53 -1.82
CA MET A 887 1.01 -38.52 -1.90
C MET A 887 2.26 -38.87 -1.05
N TRP A 888 2.12 -39.04 0.27
CA TRP A 888 3.23 -39.32 1.19
C TRP A 888 3.61 -40.81 1.28
N GLY A 889 2.66 -41.73 1.05
CA GLY A 889 2.89 -43.18 1.09
C GLY A 889 2.60 -43.81 2.45
N ALA A 890 2.95 -45.10 2.58
CA ALA A 890 2.71 -45.93 3.77
C ALA A 890 3.83 -45.86 4.82
N GLY A 891 4.69 -44.83 4.77
CA GLY A 891 5.74 -44.61 5.77
C GLY A 891 5.16 -44.41 7.17
N LYS A 892 5.91 -44.79 8.21
CA LYS A 892 5.51 -44.58 9.61
C LYS A 892 5.52 -43.09 9.94
N ASP A 893 4.60 -42.66 10.81
CA ASP A 893 4.59 -41.31 11.36
C ASP A 893 5.96 -40.96 11.97
N GLY A 894 6.55 -39.84 11.54
CA GLY A 894 7.84 -39.34 12.03
C GLY A 894 9.09 -39.80 11.27
N GLU A 895 9.00 -40.72 10.30
CA GLU A 895 10.14 -41.00 9.41
C GLU A 895 10.29 -39.89 8.35
N VAL A 896 11.51 -39.33 8.23
CA VAL A 896 11.84 -38.39 7.16
C VAL A 896 11.82 -39.14 5.84
N SER A 897 10.80 -38.90 5.02
CA SER A 897 10.61 -39.53 3.72
C SER A 897 10.59 -38.47 2.63
N GLU A 898 11.44 -38.64 1.61
CA GLU A 898 11.31 -37.97 0.33
C GLU A 898 10.64 -38.91 -0.66
N ARG A 899 9.66 -38.42 -1.42
CA ARG A 899 8.94 -39.22 -2.40
C ARG A 899 8.61 -38.43 -3.65
N SER A 900 8.81 -39.06 -4.81
CA SER A 900 8.28 -38.56 -6.09
C SER A 900 6.79 -38.86 -6.20
N TYR A 901 6.00 -37.86 -6.62
CA TYR A 901 4.57 -38.00 -6.88
C TYR A 901 4.19 -37.27 -8.16
N GLY A 902 3.66 -37.99 -9.15
CA GLY A 902 3.54 -37.48 -10.51
C GLY A 902 4.90 -36.98 -11.04
N LYS A 903 4.96 -35.73 -11.49
CA LYS A 903 6.21 -35.07 -11.92
C LYS A 903 6.93 -34.33 -10.79
N GLY A 904 6.29 -34.17 -9.64
CA GLY A 904 6.80 -33.38 -8.52
C GLY A 904 7.40 -34.22 -7.40
N ARG A 905 7.61 -33.58 -6.26
CA ARG A 905 8.25 -34.17 -5.08
C ARG A 905 7.57 -33.72 -3.79
N ILE A 906 7.51 -34.63 -2.84
CA ILE A 906 7.06 -34.39 -1.46
C ILE A 906 8.20 -34.71 -0.51
N VAL A 907 8.42 -33.82 0.47
CA VAL A 907 9.43 -33.97 1.53
C VAL A 907 8.73 -33.84 2.88
N SER A 908 8.68 -34.90 3.69
CA SER A 908 7.91 -34.87 4.94
C SER A 908 8.45 -33.89 5.99
N ASN A 909 9.74 -33.55 5.93
CA ASN A 909 10.38 -32.59 6.83
C ASN A 909 10.39 -31.18 6.22
N ARG A 910 9.53 -30.28 6.75
CA ARG A 910 9.46 -28.88 6.32
C ARG A 910 10.76 -28.10 6.50
N ASN A 911 11.56 -28.44 7.51
CA ASN A 911 12.78 -27.71 7.86
C ASN A 911 13.94 -27.93 6.87
N ARG A 912 13.75 -28.79 5.86
CA ARG A 912 14.71 -28.98 4.77
C ARG A 912 14.54 -27.98 3.62
N VAL A 913 13.70 -26.96 3.77
CA VAL A 913 13.42 -25.96 2.72
C VAL A 913 14.69 -25.39 2.08
N ARG A 914 15.70 -25.02 2.88
CA ARG A 914 16.99 -24.52 2.38
C ARG A 914 17.74 -25.57 1.55
N ASP A 915 17.89 -26.78 2.08
CA ASP A 915 18.56 -27.89 1.38
C ASP A 915 17.87 -28.20 0.05
N ILE A 916 16.53 -28.19 0.03
CA ILE A 916 15.72 -28.46 -1.14
C ILE A 916 15.90 -27.37 -2.21
N LEU A 917 15.95 -26.10 -1.83
CA LEU A 917 16.26 -25.00 -2.75
C LEU A 917 17.66 -25.17 -3.35
N GLN A 918 18.66 -25.46 -2.52
CA GLN A 918 20.04 -25.66 -2.96
C GLN A 918 20.19 -26.86 -3.92
N GLN A 919 19.50 -27.98 -3.65
CA GLN A 919 19.47 -29.13 -4.57
C GLN A 919 18.87 -28.79 -5.94
N ARG A 920 18.01 -27.77 -6.02
CA ARG A 920 17.45 -27.26 -7.27
C ARG A 920 18.34 -26.21 -7.95
N GLY A 921 19.54 -25.96 -7.44
CA GLY A 921 20.43 -24.91 -7.92
C GLY A 921 20.00 -23.49 -7.51
N ILE A 922 19.09 -23.38 -6.55
CA ILE A 922 18.60 -22.10 -6.03
C ILE A 922 19.39 -21.80 -4.75
N GLY A 923 20.53 -21.15 -4.91
CA GLY A 923 21.34 -20.64 -3.79
C GLY A 923 20.76 -19.35 -3.20
N PRO A 924 21.38 -18.77 -2.14
CA PRO A 924 20.94 -17.51 -1.56
C PRO A 924 20.80 -16.41 -2.62
N ASP A 925 19.72 -15.66 -2.56
CA ASP A 925 19.44 -14.51 -3.42
C ASP A 925 20.37 -13.32 -3.11
N PHE A 926 20.71 -13.16 -1.83
CA PHE A 926 21.73 -12.23 -1.36
C PHE A 926 22.54 -12.88 -0.24
N SER A 927 23.85 -12.73 -0.28
CA SER A 927 24.74 -13.14 0.82
C SER A 927 25.93 -12.21 0.90
N TYR A 928 26.59 -12.19 2.06
CA TYR A 928 27.77 -11.35 2.23
C TYR A 928 28.76 -11.94 3.24
N THR A 929 30.01 -11.52 3.11
CA THR A 929 31.07 -11.77 4.09
C THR A 929 31.78 -10.46 4.42
N SER A 930 32.01 -10.18 5.70
CA SER A 930 32.76 -9.00 6.14
C SER A 930 34.13 -9.39 6.68
N SER A 931 35.17 -8.65 6.29
CA SER A 931 36.51 -8.74 6.90
C SER A 931 36.70 -7.63 7.94
N GLY A 932 37.15 -7.96 9.15
CA GLY A 932 37.34 -6.98 10.22
C GLY A 932 36.13 -6.87 11.14
N LYS A 933 35.47 -5.70 11.19
CA LYS A 933 34.29 -5.48 12.04
C LYS A 933 33.08 -6.26 11.47
N PRO A 934 32.31 -7.00 12.29
CA PRO A 934 31.13 -7.71 11.82
C PRO A 934 30.08 -6.76 11.24
N ALA A 935 29.72 -6.95 9.97
CA ALA A 935 28.63 -6.25 9.32
C ALA A 935 27.28 -6.93 9.56
N ASP A 936 26.22 -6.15 9.74
CA ASP A 936 24.83 -6.61 9.73
C ASP A 936 24.06 -5.91 8.60
N LEU A 937 23.85 -6.64 7.50
CA LEU A 937 23.18 -6.14 6.30
C LEU A 937 21.84 -6.85 6.10
N ASP A 938 20.79 -6.06 5.93
CA ASP A 938 19.47 -6.55 5.53
C ASP A 938 19.17 -6.17 4.07
N TYR A 939 18.22 -6.88 3.45
CA TYR A 939 17.89 -6.66 2.05
C TYR A 939 16.45 -7.05 1.67
N ILE A 940 16.00 -6.48 0.56
CA ILE A 940 14.85 -6.95 -0.23
C ILE A 940 15.16 -6.85 -1.72
N HIS A 941 14.52 -7.70 -2.53
CA HIS A 941 14.75 -7.81 -3.96
C HIS A 941 13.45 -7.68 -4.77
N ARG A 942 13.51 -6.85 -5.81
CA ARG A 942 12.48 -6.73 -6.85
C ARG A 942 13.04 -7.01 -8.23
N ARG A 943 12.21 -7.55 -9.11
CA ARG A 943 12.58 -7.89 -10.48
C ARG A 943 11.58 -7.32 -11.47
N THR A 944 12.11 -6.59 -12.44
CA THR A 944 11.38 -6.18 -13.64
C THR A 944 11.71 -7.13 -14.79
N LEU A 945 11.18 -6.87 -15.98
CA LEU A 945 11.54 -7.67 -17.14
C LEU A 945 13.05 -7.57 -17.43
N ASP A 946 13.63 -6.37 -17.30
CA ASP A 946 14.99 -6.06 -17.75
C ASP A 946 15.98 -5.69 -16.63
N ALA A 947 15.54 -5.61 -15.36
CA ALA A 947 16.38 -5.29 -14.21
C ALA A 947 16.11 -6.17 -12.97
N ASP A 948 17.15 -6.37 -12.16
CA ASP A 948 17.07 -6.85 -10.77
C ASP A 948 17.44 -5.65 -9.87
N ILE A 949 16.63 -5.40 -8.84
CA ILE A 949 16.72 -4.22 -7.97
C ILE A 949 16.81 -4.71 -6.52
N TYR A 950 17.99 -4.58 -5.91
CA TYR A 950 18.21 -4.92 -4.51
C TYR A 950 18.30 -3.66 -3.67
N PHE A 951 17.49 -3.55 -2.62
CA PHE A 951 17.74 -2.58 -1.55
C PHE A 951 18.59 -3.25 -0.48
N VAL A 952 19.73 -2.65 -0.12
CA VAL A 952 20.63 -3.17 0.92
C VAL A 952 20.81 -2.10 1.98
N SER A 953 20.59 -2.45 3.25
CA SER A 953 20.72 -1.53 4.38
C SER A 953 21.67 -2.07 5.45
N ASN A 954 22.55 -1.19 5.95
CA ASN A 954 23.34 -1.41 7.14
C ASN A 954 22.53 -1.00 8.37
N THR A 955 22.23 -1.95 9.25
CA THR A 955 21.39 -1.73 10.44
C THR A 955 22.14 -1.06 11.59
N GLN A 956 23.47 -1.08 11.54
CA GLN A 956 24.37 -0.68 12.60
C GLN A 956 24.71 0.82 12.56
N MET A 957 25.22 1.34 13.68
CA MET A 957 25.71 2.73 13.78
C MET A 957 27.21 2.84 13.52
N GLU A 958 27.79 1.79 12.94
CA GLU A 958 29.16 1.70 12.48
C GLU A 958 29.19 1.53 10.95
N GLU A 959 30.31 1.89 10.34
CA GLU A 959 30.53 1.58 8.93
C GLU A 959 30.64 0.07 8.70
N ALA A 960 29.92 -0.42 7.69
CA ALA A 960 29.96 -1.81 7.25
C ALA A 960 30.72 -1.93 5.92
N GLU A 961 31.69 -2.84 5.87
CA GLU A 961 32.37 -3.22 4.65
C GLU A 961 32.23 -4.73 4.43
N ALA A 962 31.66 -5.12 3.30
CA ALA A 962 31.38 -6.51 2.99
C ALA A 962 31.54 -6.83 1.50
N ASP A 963 32.03 -8.04 1.21
CA ASP A 963 31.93 -8.68 -0.09
C ASP A 963 30.53 -9.28 -0.22
N CYS A 964 29.70 -8.68 -1.06
CA CYS A 964 28.31 -9.07 -1.28
C CYS A 964 28.16 -9.87 -2.57
N VAL A 965 27.36 -10.94 -2.54
CA VAL A 965 26.98 -11.75 -3.70
C VAL A 965 25.49 -11.63 -3.92
N PHE A 966 25.10 -11.21 -5.12
CA PHE A 966 23.72 -11.06 -5.58
C PHE A 966 23.42 -12.12 -6.62
N ARG A 967 22.26 -12.78 -6.52
CA ARG A 967 21.81 -13.79 -7.50
C ARG A 967 21.20 -13.13 -8.75
N ALA A 968 21.98 -12.21 -9.33
CA ALA A 968 21.69 -11.48 -10.56
C ALA A 968 22.97 -11.37 -11.39
N THR A 969 22.85 -11.42 -12.72
CA THR A 969 24.01 -11.35 -13.64
C THR A 969 23.85 -10.30 -14.74
N ARG A 970 22.71 -9.59 -14.76
CA ARG A 970 22.39 -8.57 -15.77
C ARG A 970 23.38 -7.40 -15.70
N ARG A 971 23.65 -6.79 -16.85
CA ARG A 971 24.55 -5.64 -17.00
C ARG A 971 23.85 -4.49 -17.73
N PRO A 972 24.21 -3.23 -17.44
CA PRO A 972 25.23 -2.78 -16.47
C PRO A 972 24.80 -2.96 -15.00
N ALA A 973 25.75 -2.95 -14.06
CA ALA A 973 25.46 -2.86 -12.63
C ALA A 973 25.61 -1.40 -12.17
N GLN A 974 24.74 -0.95 -11.27
CA GLN A 974 24.69 0.44 -10.81
C GLN A 974 24.35 0.53 -9.32
N LEU A 975 24.88 1.56 -8.65
CA LEU A 975 24.46 1.98 -7.31
C LEU A 975 23.57 3.21 -7.42
N TRP A 976 22.39 3.15 -6.84
CA TRP A 976 21.43 4.26 -6.79
C TRP A 976 21.32 4.67 -5.32
N PHE A 977 21.76 5.89 -5.00
CA PHE A 977 21.83 6.42 -3.65
C PHE A 977 20.56 7.20 -3.32
N PRO A 978 19.63 6.65 -2.50
CA PRO A 978 18.34 7.29 -2.24
C PRO A 978 18.45 8.59 -1.45
N ASP A 979 19.52 8.82 -0.69
CA ASP A 979 19.73 10.06 0.07
C ASP A 979 20.13 11.23 -0.83
N THR A 980 20.95 11.00 -1.85
CA THR A 980 21.41 12.05 -2.78
C THR A 980 20.64 12.09 -4.11
N GLY A 981 20.05 10.96 -4.53
CA GLY A 981 19.49 10.78 -5.87
C GLY A 981 20.54 10.49 -6.95
N GLU A 982 21.80 10.27 -6.56
CA GLU A 982 22.88 9.96 -7.47
C GLU A 982 22.83 8.51 -7.96
N ILE A 983 23.28 8.31 -9.20
CA ILE A 983 23.40 6.98 -9.83
C ILE A 983 24.84 6.82 -10.28
N GLN A 984 25.51 5.80 -9.74
CA GLN A 984 26.90 5.46 -10.03
C GLN A 984 26.96 4.17 -10.85
N SER A 985 27.74 4.16 -11.93
CA SER A 985 28.01 2.93 -12.67
C SER A 985 29.10 2.09 -12.00
N LEU A 986 28.93 0.77 -12.06
CA LEU A 986 29.89 -0.21 -11.57
C LEU A 986 30.37 -1.10 -12.73
N PRO A 987 31.43 -0.68 -13.45
CA PRO A 987 31.96 -1.48 -14.56
C PRO A 987 32.56 -2.82 -14.06
N ASP A 988 33.19 -2.83 -12.88
CA ASP A 988 34.01 -3.94 -12.38
C ASP A 988 33.28 -4.83 -11.35
N CYS A 989 32.08 -5.29 -11.67
CA CYS A 989 31.47 -6.37 -10.90
C CYS A 989 32.07 -7.74 -11.32
N GLU A 990 32.46 -8.57 -10.35
CA GLU A 990 33.00 -9.90 -10.60
C GLU A 990 31.85 -10.89 -10.78
N THR A 991 31.85 -11.68 -11.86
CA THR A 991 30.91 -12.80 -11.98
C THR A 991 31.50 -14.00 -11.24
N VAL A 992 30.77 -14.51 -10.26
CA VAL A 992 31.14 -15.65 -9.42
C VAL A 992 30.07 -16.74 -9.51
N ASP A 993 30.37 -17.92 -8.98
CA ASP A 993 29.33 -18.94 -8.80
C ASP A 993 28.22 -18.39 -7.87
N GLY A 994 26.97 -18.55 -8.30
CA GLY A 994 25.79 -17.97 -7.63
C GLY A 994 25.42 -16.54 -8.05
N GLY A 995 26.23 -15.82 -8.83
CA GLY A 995 25.81 -14.56 -9.46
C GLY A 995 26.89 -13.49 -9.57
N SER A 996 26.58 -12.28 -9.10
CA SER A 996 27.43 -11.09 -9.19
C SER A 996 27.99 -10.73 -7.82
N LYS A 997 29.32 -10.66 -7.71
CA LYS A 997 30.03 -10.23 -6.51
C LYS A 997 30.44 -8.77 -6.61
N LEU A 998 30.22 -8.04 -5.52
CA LEU A 998 30.58 -6.64 -5.38
C LEU A 998 30.93 -6.30 -3.92
N LYS A 999 32.00 -5.54 -3.74
CA LYS A 999 32.34 -4.98 -2.44
C LYS A 999 31.48 -3.74 -2.14
N LEU A 1000 30.65 -3.82 -1.11
CA LEU A 1000 29.88 -2.68 -0.59
C LEU A 1000 30.55 -2.10 0.64
N ARG A 1001 30.60 -0.77 0.69
CA ARG A 1001 30.99 0.01 1.88
C ARG A 1001 29.83 0.94 2.21
N LEU A 1002 29.12 0.65 3.28
CA LEU A 1002 27.96 1.41 3.73
C LEU A 1002 28.30 2.16 5.02
N PRO A 1003 28.07 3.47 5.10
CA PRO A 1003 28.29 4.22 6.33
C PRO A 1003 27.35 3.75 7.46
N PRO A 1004 27.53 4.25 8.70
CA PRO A 1004 26.55 4.10 9.78
C PRO A 1004 25.12 4.36 9.31
N ALA A 1005 24.22 3.41 9.52
CA ALA A 1005 22.83 3.45 9.05
C ALA A 1005 22.69 3.78 7.55
N GLY A 1006 23.67 3.41 6.72
CA GLY A 1006 23.69 3.63 5.28
C GLY A 1006 22.91 2.59 4.50
N SER A 1007 22.30 2.99 3.39
CA SER A 1007 21.53 2.10 2.51
C SER A 1007 21.72 2.50 1.05
N VAL A 1008 21.58 1.54 0.15
CA VAL A 1008 21.78 1.72 -1.29
C VAL A 1008 20.89 0.77 -2.08
N PHE A 1009 20.51 1.18 -3.28
CA PHE A 1009 19.95 0.25 -4.27
C PHE A 1009 21.04 -0.23 -5.21
N VAL A 1010 21.19 -1.54 -5.35
CA VAL A 1010 22.04 -2.18 -6.34
C VAL A 1010 21.16 -2.66 -7.49
N VAL A 1011 21.32 -2.04 -8.65
CA VAL A 1011 20.49 -2.29 -9.85
C VAL A 1011 21.33 -3.00 -10.91
N PHE A 1012 20.90 -4.19 -11.33
CA PHE A 1012 21.52 -4.97 -12.40
C PHE A 1012 20.63 -4.92 -13.65
N GLY A 1013 21.13 -4.39 -14.75
CA GLY A 1013 20.35 -4.13 -15.97
C GLY A 1013 19.78 -2.71 -16.03
N GLY A 1014 18.76 -2.51 -16.86
CA GLY A 1014 18.15 -1.20 -17.09
C GLY A 1014 18.92 -0.25 -18.03
N ALA A 1015 18.23 0.78 -18.53
CA ALA A 1015 18.75 1.74 -19.53
C ALA A 1015 19.22 3.09 -18.94
N ALA A 1016 19.19 3.25 -17.62
CA ALA A 1016 19.51 4.51 -16.95
C ALA A 1016 20.98 4.91 -17.17
N LYS A 1017 21.19 6.16 -17.63
CA LYS A 1017 22.55 6.72 -17.74
C LYS A 1017 23.08 7.09 -16.34
N PRO A 1018 24.32 6.71 -16.00
CA PRO A 1018 24.93 7.09 -14.73
C PRO A 1018 25.09 8.61 -14.64
N THR A 1019 24.93 9.13 -13.43
CA THR A 1019 25.07 10.56 -13.12
C THR A 1019 26.48 10.90 -12.69
N ILE A 1020 27.16 9.93 -12.08
CA ILE A 1020 28.56 10.01 -11.68
C ILE A 1020 29.31 8.77 -12.20
N THR A 1021 30.51 8.99 -12.72
CA THR A 1021 31.47 7.90 -12.95
C THR A 1021 32.01 7.49 -11.58
N ALA A 1022 32.22 6.20 -11.34
CA ALA A 1022 32.81 5.73 -10.08
C ALA A 1022 34.07 6.54 -9.76
N ALA A 1023 34.03 7.37 -8.71
CA ALA A 1023 35.21 8.09 -8.26
C ALA A 1023 36.22 7.03 -7.81
N LYS A 1024 37.47 7.15 -8.27
CA LYS A 1024 38.56 6.37 -7.65
C LYS A 1024 38.58 6.74 -6.18
N GLN A 1025 38.48 5.76 -5.29
CA GLN A 1025 38.64 6.05 -3.87
C GLN A 1025 39.98 6.75 -3.68
N PRO A 1026 40.03 7.83 -2.89
CA PRO A 1026 41.28 8.49 -2.60
C PRO A 1026 42.23 7.47 -1.96
N THR A 1027 43.39 7.25 -2.57
CA THR A 1027 44.29 6.17 -2.18
C THR A 1027 45.14 6.50 -0.95
N ASN A 1028 45.18 7.78 -0.55
CA ASN A 1028 45.92 8.27 0.61
C ASN A 1028 45.08 9.29 1.39
N THR A 1029 44.61 8.89 2.57
CA THR A 1029 44.08 9.82 3.58
C THR A 1029 45.25 10.63 4.14
N LEU A 1030 45.20 11.96 3.97
CA LEU A 1030 46.20 12.87 4.55
C LEU A 1030 45.76 13.29 5.96
N PRO A 1031 46.67 13.80 6.81
CA PRO A 1031 46.30 14.26 8.15
C PRO A 1031 45.16 15.27 8.10
N ALA A 1032 44.09 15.00 8.85
CA ALA A 1032 42.95 15.90 8.98
C ALA A 1032 43.35 17.17 9.75
N LEU A 1033 42.75 18.31 9.40
CA LEU A 1033 42.86 19.53 10.18
C LEU A 1033 41.65 19.64 11.11
N GLU A 1034 41.86 19.45 12.41
CA GLU A 1034 40.80 19.65 13.39
C GLU A 1034 40.55 21.14 13.65
N ILE A 1035 39.27 21.53 13.63
CA ILE A 1035 38.81 22.89 13.91
C ILE A 1035 38.61 23.02 15.43
N THR A 1036 39.71 23.33 16.11
CA THR A 1036 39.80 23.40 17.59
C THR A 1036 39.54 24.81 18.14
N GLY A 1037 39.46 24.93 19.47
CA GLY A 1037 39.27 26.21 20.20
C GLY A 1037 37.81 26.62 20.36
N PRO A 1038 37.54 27.81 20.92
CA PRO A 1038 36.20 28.22 21.32
C PRO A 1038 35.26 28.42 20.13
N TRP A 1039 33.97 28.12 20.33
CA TRP A 1039 32.89 28.33 19.39
C TRP A 1039 31.87 29.32 19.96
N GLU A 1040 31.45 30.32 19.19
CA GLU A 1040 30.32 31.16 19.57
C GLU A 1040 29.02 30.43 19.19
N VAL A 1041 28.13 30.20 20.14
CA VAL A 1041 26.84 29.53 19.91
C VAL A 1041 25.72 30.53 20.14
N LYS A 1042 24.89 30.76 19.12
CA LYS A 1042 23.71 31.64 19.19
C LYS A 1042 22.44 30.82 19.29
N PHE A 1043 21.57 31.22 20.20
CA PHE A 1043 20.26 30.61 20.38
C PHE A 1043 19.15 31.59 19.97
N PRO A 1044 18.05 31.11 19.40
CA PRO A 1044 16.89 31.92 19.08
C PRO A 1044 16.26 32.51 20.36
N PRO A 1045 15.68 33.72 20.28
CA PRO A 1045 14.99 34.32 21.41
C PRO A 1045 13.77 33.49 21.82
N ASN A 1046 13.31 33.68 23.06
CA ASN A 1046 12.07 33.11 23.61
C ASN A 1046 12.01 31.58 23.72
N LEU A 1047 13.14 30.87 23.60
CA LEU A 1047 13.24 29.41 23.81
C LEU A 1047 14.04 29.02 25.06
N GLY A 1048 14.16 29.95 26.02
CA GLY A 1048 14.72 29.72 27.35
C GLY A 1048 16.25 29.84 27.45
N ALA A 1049 16.98 29.60 26.35
CA ALA A 1049 18.43 29.78 26.29
C ALA A 1049 18.83 31.27 26.20
N PRO A 1050 20.04 31.66 26.65
CA PRO A 1050 20.58 33.00 26.45
C PRO A 1050 20.83 33.27 24.96
N PRO A 1051 20.82 34.55 24.49
CA PRO A 1051 21.01 34.87 23.07
C PRO A 1051 22.30 34.32 22.47
N SER A 1052 23.37 34.23 23.26
CA SER A 1052 24.63 33.60 22.86
C SER A 1052 25.42 33.07 24.04
N ARG A 1053 26.34 32.13 23.77
CA ARG A 1053 27.34 31.64 24.72
C ARG A 1053 28.58 31.14 23.98
N VAL A 1054 29.77 31.34 24.56
CA VAL A 1054 31.01 30.75 24.06
C VAL A 1054 31.20 29.36 24.65
N PHE A 1055 31.41 28.36 23.79
CA PHE A 1055 31.71 26.99 24.17
C PHE A 1055 33.21 26.73 23.97
N GLU A 1056 33.95 26.59 25.07
CA GLU A 1056 35.39 26.26 25.02
C GLU A 1056 35.66 24.87 24.42
N LYS A 1057 34.69 23.97 24.55
CA LYS A 1057 34.71 22.63 23.98
C LYS A 1057 33.33 22.29 23.43
N LEU A 1058 33.31 21.55 22.33
CA LEU A 1058 32.09 20.95 21.80
C LEU A 1058 31.64 19.83 22.74
N VAL A 1059 30.46 19.98 23.32
CA VAL A 1059 29.85 19.05 24.28
C VAL A 1059 28.34 19.06 24.09
N SER A 1060 27.66 18.07 24.64
CA SER A 1060 26.20 18.08 24.69
C SER A 1060 25.69 19.30 25.46
N TRP A 1061 24.64 19.95 24.93
CA TRP A 1061 23.92 21.02 25.61
C TRP A 1061 23.46 20.60 27.00
N THR A 1062 23.10 19.32 27.17
CA THR A 1062 22.64 18.77 28.45
C THR A 1062 23.72 18.76 29.55
N ALA A 1063 24.99 18.86 29.17
CA ALA A 1063 26.12 18.94 30.11
C ALA A 1063 26.45 20.39 30.53
N ILE A 1064 25.86 21.40 29.89
CA ILE A 1064 26.06 22.80 30.23
C ILE A 1064 25.24 23.13 31.48
N PRO A 1065 25.84 23.70 32.55
CA PRO A 1065 25.14 24.02 33.80
C PRO A 1065 24.36 25.34 33.69
N ASP A 1066 23.47 25.42 32.70
CA ASP A 1066 22.53 26.52 32.45
C ASP A 1066 21.23 25.88 31.97
N ASP A 1067 20.16 26.01 32.73
CA ASP A 1067 18.89 25.33 32.44
C ASP A 1067 18.25 25.78 31.11
N GLY A 1068 18.55 27.01 30.66
CA GLY A 1068 18.13 27.50 29.35
C GLY A 1068 18.74 26.69 28.22
N ILE A 1069 20.04 26.38 28.31
CA ILE A 1069 20.79 25.59 27.32
C ILE A 1069 20.56 24.09 27.51
N LYS A 1070 20.61 23.61 28.76
CA LYS A 1070 20.43 22.19 29.12
C LYS A 1070 19.12 21.60 28.61
N TYR A 1071 18.05 22.39 28.71
CA TYR A 1071 16.72 22.01 28.24
C TYR A 1071 16.34 22.72 26.93
N PHE A 1072 17.30 23.23 26.17
CA PHE A 1072 17.00 23.86 24.89
C PHE A 1072 16.45 22.81 23.90
N SER A 1073 15.38 23.18 23.20
CA SER A 1073 14.88 22.48 22.02
C SER A 1073 14.66 23.47 20.89
N GLY A 1074 15.21 23.18 19.71
CA GLY A 1074 15.17 24.07 18.56
C GLY A 1074 16.50 24.09 17.82
N THR A 1075 16.74 25.15 17.05
CA THR A 1075 17.97 25.32 16.26
C THR A 1075 18.94 26.29 16.92
N ALA A 1076 20.15 25.83 17.27
CA ALA A 1076 21.25 26.71 17.70
C ALA A 1076 22.28 26.85 16.58
N THR A 1077 22.88 28.05 16.43
CA THR A 1077 23.89 28.34 15.40
C THR A 1077 25.27 28.43 16.02
N TYR A 1078 26.14 27.50 15.65
CA TYR A 1078 27.57 27.50 15.97
C TYR A 1078 28.33 28.34 14.95
N LEU A 1079 29.14 29.29 15.41
CA LEU A 1079 29.95 30.18 14.59
C LEU A 1079 31.43 29.97 14.92
N LYS A 1080 32.24 29.85 13.86
CA LYS A 1080 33.67 29.65 13.98
C LYS A 1080 34.43 30.31 12.86
N GLU A 1081 35.56 30.90 13.22
CA GLU A 1081 36.61 31.25 12.28
C GLU A 1081 37.76 30.26 12.46
N PHE A 1082 38.31 29.79 11.35
CA PHE A 1082 39.46 28.89 11.37
C PHE A 1082 40.42 29.21 10.22
N GLU A 1083 41.68 28.85 10.39
CA GLU A 1083 42.70 29.04 9.36
C GLU A 1083 43.00 27.73 8.64
N ALA A 1084 43.04 27.76 7.31
CA ALA A 1084 43.47 26.65 6.48
C ALA A 1084 44.82 26.98 5.81
N PRO A 1085 45.87 26.17 6.01
CA PRO A 1085 47.17 26.43 5.39
C PRO A 1085 47.08 26.21 3.87
N ALA A 1086 47.79 27.03 3.09
CA ALA A 1086 47.80 26.92 1.62
C ALA A 1086 48.23 25.53 1.13
N SER A 1087 49.08 24.84 1.89
CA SER A 1087 49.52 23.46 1.61
C SER A 1087 48.39 22.42 1.67
N MET A 1088 47.26 22.73 2.31
CA MET A 1088 46.04 21.91 2.33
C MET A 1088 45.22 22.04 1.05
N LEU A 1089 45.43 23.12 0.30
CA LEU A 1089 44.62 23.51 -0.85
C LEU A 1089 45.37 23.32 -2.18
N THR A 1090 46.37 22.44 -2.21
CA THR A 1090 47.10 22.11 -3.44
C THR A 1090 46.14 21.55 -4.49
N ALA A 1091 46.35 21.94 -5.76
CA ALA A 1091 45.55 21.48 -6.88
C ALA A 1091 45.51 19.94 -6.90
N GLY A 1092 44.30 19.37 -7.01
CA GLY A 1092 44.07 17.93 -6.97
C GLY A 1092 43.68 17.35 -5.60
N ASN A 1093 43.67 18.10 -4.50
CA ASN A 1093 43.10 17.57 -3.24
C ASN A 1093 41.56 17.63 -3.25
N HIS A 1094 40.93 16.57 -2.76
CA HIS A 1094 39.53 16.56 -2.34
C HIS A 1094 39.45 16.90 -0.84
N LEU A 1095 38.54 17.80 -0.48
CA LEU A 1095 38.32 18.24 0.90
C LEU A 1095 36.89 18.01 1.35
N GLU A 1096 36.74 17.38 2.51
CA GLU A 1096 35.45 17.20 3.17
C GLU A 1096 35.44 17.85 4.55
N LEU A 1097 34.40 18.62 4.85
CA LEU A 1097 34.11 19.07 6.21
C LEU A 1097 33.32 17.97 6.93
N ASP A 1098 33.94 17.33 7.91
CA ASP A 1098 33.29 16.36 8.81
C ASP A 1098 32.89 17.06 10.10
N LEU A 1099 31.60 17.09 10.41
CA LEU A 1099 31.09 17.66 11.66
C LEU A 1099 31.26 16.71 12.86
N GLY A 1100 31.68 15.47 12.64
CA GLY A 1100 31.78 14.46 13.69
C GLY A 1100 30.42 14.05 14.23
N GLN A 1101 30.31 13.89 15.54
CA GLN A 1101 29.08 13.49 16.19
C GLN A 1101 28.20 14.70 16.54
N LEU A 1102 26.90 14.59 16.28
CA LEU A 1102 25.91 15.59 16.63
C LEU A 1102 24.54 14.94 16.85
N ARG A 1103 23.63 15.67 17.52
CA ARG A 1103 22.21 15.35 17.61
C ARG A 1103 21.37 16.60 17.30
N ASN A 1104 20.50 16.63 16.28
CA ASN A 1104 20.08 15.55 15.36
C ASN A 1104 20.24 15.89 13.88
N VAL A 1105 20.07 17.16 13.50
CA VAL A 1105 20.17 17.62 12.10
C VAL A 1105 21.12 18.82 12.03
N ALA A 1106 21.93 18.88 10.98
CA ALA A 1106 22.86 19.97 10.73
C ALA A 1106 22.58 20.66 9.38
N GLU A 1107 22.69 21.97 9.34
CA GLU A 1107 22.76 22.77 8.11
C GLU A 1107 23.98 23.68 8.24
N ALA A 1108 24.87 23.63 7.25
CA ALA A 1108 26.15 24.34 7.32
C ALA A 1108 26.30 25.37 6.19
N THR A 1109 26.98 26.47 6.51
CA THR A 1109 27.41 27.50 5.56
C THR A 1109 28.90 27.74 5.74
N LEU A 1110 29.66 27.69 4.65
CA LEU A 1110 31.10 27.95 4.64
C LEU A 1110 31.37 29.15 3.73
N ASN A 1111 32.05 30.19 4.26
CA ASN A 1111 32.39 31.40 3.52
C ASN A 1111 31.16 32.06 2.82
N GLY A 1112 29.99 31.98 3.47
CA GLY A 1112 28.72 32.49 2.94
C GLY A 1112 27.99 31.55 1.97
N GLN A 1113 28.58 30.40 1.59
CA GLN A 1113 27.95 29.42 0.69
C GLN A 1113 27.22 28.32 1.47
N PRO A 1114 25.93 28.06 1.20
CA PRO A 1114 25.19 26.98 1.86
C PRO A 1114 25.69 25.62 1.35
N LEU A 1115 25.92 24.68 2.28
CA LEU A 1115 26.40 23.33 1.98
C LEU A 1115 25.27 22.29 1.95
N GLY A 1116 24.05 22.70 2.28
CA GLY A 1116 22.87 21.86 2.38
C GLY A 1116 22.66 21.30 3.80
N ILE A 1117 21.76 20.33 3.90
CA ILE A 1117 21.34 19.71 5.17
C ILE A 1117 21.94 18.30 5.29
N ARG A 1118 22.37 17.93 6.49
CA ARG A 1118 22.76 16.57 6.88
C ARG A 1118 21.91 16.12 8.06
N TRP A 1119 21.19 15.03 7.85
CA TRP A 1119 20.16 14.51 8.75
C TRP A 1119 20.46 13.08 9.23
N LYS A 1120 21.55 12.49 8.73
CA LYS A 1120 22.10 11.20 9.13
C LYS A 1120 23.64 11.21 9.02
N PRO A 1121 24.35 10.33 9.73
CA PRO A 1121 25.77 10.10 9.49
C PRO A 1121 26.05 9.54 8.08
N PRO A 1122 27.26 9.77 7.55
CA PRO A 1122 28.26 10.69 8.08
C PRO A 1122 27.84 12.15 7.83
N PHE A 1123 28.07 13.03 8.80
CA PHE A 1123 27.70 14.46 8.70
C PHE A 1123 28.78 15.24 7.94
N ARG A 1124 28.99 14.88 6.67
CA ARG A 1124 30.07 15.38 5.82
C ARG A 1124 29.61 16.22 4.65
N TYR A 1125 30.37 17.25 4.32
CA TYR A 1125 30.15 18.10 3.15
C TYR A 1125 31.39 18.11 2.28
N ASP A 1126 31.21 17.91 0.97
CA ASP A 1126 32.26 18.28 0.01
C ASP A 1126 32.41 19.80 0.02
N VAL A 1127 33.62 20.26 0.36
CA VAL A 1127 33.98 21.67 0.43
C VAL A 1127 35.17 21.98 -0.48
N THR A 1128 35.44 21.11 -1.44
CA THR A 1128 36.49 21.27 -2.43
C THR A 1128 36.27 22.57 -3.20
N GLY A 1129 37.30 23.43 -3.24
CA GLY A 1129 37.23 24.75 -3.85
C GLY A 1129 36.48 25.83 -3.05
N LEU A 1130 35.83 25.48 -1.94
CA LEU A 1130 35.14 26.44 -1.05
C LEU A 1130 36.04 26.95 0.08
N VAL A 1131 36.94 26.11 0.58
CA VAL A 1131 37.96 26.48 1.58
C VAL A 1131 39.04 27.36 0.92
N ARG A 1132 39.44 28.44 1.59
CA ARG A 1132 40.43 29.41 1.11
C ARG A 1132 41.69 29.39 1.98
N PRO A 1133 42.88 29.73 1.45
CA PRO A 1133 44.07 29.87 2.28
C PRO A 1133 43.86 30.97 3.32
N GLY A 1134 44.35 30.73 4.54
CA GLY A 1134 44.13 31.63 5.67
C GLY A 1134 42.71 31.50 6.22
N LYS A 1135 42.08 32.64 6.52
CA LYS A 1135 40.83 32.71 7.29
C LYS A 1135 39.60 32.21 6.52
N ASN A 1136 38.82 31.33 7.16
CA ASN A 1136 37.53 30.83 6.70
C ASN A 1136 36.46 31.04 7.79
N THR A 1137 35.21 31.27 7.37
CA THR A 1137 34.07 31.41 8.29
C THR A 1137 33.11 30.25 8.12
N LEU A 1138 32.81 29.58 9.23
CA LEU A 1138 31.91 28.43 9.30
C LEU A 1138 30.74 28.75 10.22
N ALA A 1139 29.53 28.54 9.72
CA ALA A 1139 28.31 28.56 10.51
C ALA A 1139 27.64 27.18 10.41
N VAL A 1140 27.29 26.58 11.55
CA VAL A 1140 26.60 25.28 11.62
C VAL A 1140 25.36 25.43 12.48
N LYS A 1141 24.19 25.33 11.86
CA LYS A 1141 22.91 25.24 12.57
C LYS A 1141 22.67 23.80 12.99
N ILE A 1142 22.49 23.56 14.29
CA ILE A 1142 22.16 22.25 14.84
C ILE A 1142 20.75 22.30 15.42
N THR A 1143 19.93 21.33 15.03
CA THR A 1143 18.55 21.20 15.51
C THR A 1143 18.36 19.86 16.21
N ASN A 1144 17.85 19.88 17.44
CA ASN A 1144 17.50 18.69 18.21
C ASN A 1144 15.98 18.41 18.16
N VAL A 1145 15.42 17.78 19.21
CA VAL A 1145 13.98 17.44 19.34
C VAL A 1145 13.36 18.13 20.55
N TRP A 1146 12.02 18.18 20.62
CA TRP A 1146 11.25 18.86 21.68
C TRP A 1146 11.40 18.25 23.08
N ALA A 1147 11.81 16.97 23.20
CA ALA A 1147 11.90 16.26 24.48
C ALA A 1147 12.59 17.07 25.60
N ASN A 1148 13.70 17.75 25.30
CA ASN A 1148 14.48 18.47 26.31
C ASN A 1148 13.71 19.64 26.91
N ARG A 1149 13.07 20.46 26.05
CA ARG A 1149 12.28 21.61 26.51
C ARG A 1149 11.02 21.18 27.25
N VAL A 1150 10.36 20.11 26.79
CA VAL A 1150 9.22 19.50 27.49
C VAL A 1150 9.61 19.06 28.91
N VAL A 1151 10.77 18.40 29.06
CA VAL A 1151 11.30 17.99 30.38
C VAL A 1151 11.63 19.19 31.26
N GLY A 1152 12.21 20.25 30.69
CA GLY A 1152 12.52 21.47 31.41
C GLY A 1152 11.26 22.19 31.90
N ASP A 1153 10.24 22.29 31.05
CA ASP A 1153 9.00 23.01 31.32
C ASP A 1153 8.09 22.29 32.31
N ALA A 1154 8.12 20.95 32.35
CA ALA A 1154 7.43 20.15 33.36
C ALA A 1154 7.83 20.52 34.81
N LYS A 1155 8.98 21.18 35.00
CA LYS A 1155 9.48 21.65 36.29
C LYS A 1155 9.06 23.08 36.63
N LEU A 1156 8.47 23.79 35.67
CA LEU A 1156 8.08 25.19 35.81
C LEU A 1156 6.58 25.33 36.07
N PRO A 1157 6.16 26.41 36.76
CA PRO A 1157 4.75 26.78 36.80
C PRO A 1157 4.26 27.13 35.39
N ARG A 1158 2.96 26.93 35.14
CA ARG A 1158 2.36 26.98 33.80
C ARG A 1158 2.66 28.28 33.05
N ASP A 1159 2.59 29.42 33.72
CA ASP A 1159 2.84 30.76 33.16
C ASP A 1159 4.29 30.99 32.68
N LYS A 1160 5.22 30.12 33.07
CA LYS A 1160 6.64 30.18 32.70
C LYS A 1160 7.05 29.12 31.67
N ARG A 1161 6.12 28.24 31.25
CA ARG A 1161 6.41 27.20 30.26
C ARG A 1161 6.44 27.80 28.86
N ILE A 1162 7.35 27.30 28.03
CA ILE A 1162 7.44 27.65 26.61
C ILE A 1162 6.55 26.72 25.80
N THR A 1163 6.56 25.44 26.18
CA THR A 1163 5.83 24.37 25.52
C THR A 1163 4.39 24.26 26.03
N ARG A 1164 3.46 24.02 25.10
CA ARG A 1164 2.03 23.81 25.36
C ARG A 1164 1.61 22.48 24.73
N ILE A 1165 1.77 21.41 25.51
CA ILE A 1165 1.35 20.06 25.13
C ILE A 1165 -0.11 19.84 25.56
N THR A 1166 -0.95 19.41 24.63
CA THR A 1166 -2.39 19.20 24.88
C THR A 1166 -2.68 17.82 25.49
N GLN A 1167 -1.67 16.96 25.57
CA GLN A 1167 -1.75 15.66 26.23
C GLN A 1167 -0.57 15.41 27.17
N LYS A 1168 -0.77 14.53 28.15
CA LYS A 1168 0.31 14.14 29.06
C LYS A 1168 1.29 13.21 28.36
N VAL A 1169 2.56 13.63 28.27
CA VAL A 1169 3.64 12.85 27.67
C VAL A 1169 4.64 12.37 28.73
N GLY A 1170 5.08 11.12 28.62
CA GLY A 1170 6.11 10.55 29.49
C GLY A 1170 7.49 10.74 28.88
N VAL A 1171 8.28 11.69 29.38
CA VAL A 1171 9.67 11.89 28.95
C VAL A 1171 10.61 11.64 30.14
N GLY A 1172 11.52 10.67 30.00
CA GLY A 1172 12.36 10.18 31.11
C GLY A 1172 13.50 11.10 31.54
N GLY A 1173 13.85 12.13 30.75
CA GLY A 1173 14.93 13.07 31.01
C GLY A 1173 15.40 13.77 29.72
N PRO A 1174 16.34 14.74 29.82
CA PRO A 1174 16.89 15.39 28.64
C PRO A 1174 17.80 14.42 27.86
N LEU A 1175 17.64 14.40 26.54
CA LEU A 1175 18.42 13.65 25.56
C LEU A 1175 19.66 14.44 25.13
N GLU A 1176 20.75 13.74 24.79
CA GLU A 1176 21.95 14.39 24.23
C GLU A 1176 21.60 15.25 23.01
N SER A 1177 22.19 16.44 22.92
CA SER A 1177 21.81 17.44 21.92
C SER A 1177 22.96 18.40 21.63
N GLY A 1178 23.06 18.86 20.38
CA GLY A 1178 24.09 19.79 19.95
C GLY A 1178 25.19 19.13 19.11
N LEU A 1179 26.26 19.90 18.89
CA LEU A 1179 27.47 19.46 18.17
C LEU A 1179 28.51 18.98 19.18
N PHE A 1180 28.91 17.72 19.08
CA PHE A 1180 29.92 17.10 19.94
C PHE A 1180 31.29 17.02 19.26
N GLY A 1181 31.32 16.98 17.93
CA GLY A 1181 32.55 16.92 17.15
C GLY A 1181 33.23 15.53 17.19
N PRO A 1182 34.55 15.45 16.95
CA PRO A 1182 35.39 16.57 16.52
C PRO A 1182 34.96 17.10 15.14
N VAL A 1183 35.09 18.41 14.92
CA VAL A 1183 34.87 19.02 13.60
C VAL A 1183 36.21 19.09 12.88
N GLN A 1184 36.29 18.52 11.69
CA GLN A 1184 37.57 18.35 10.99
C GLN A 1184 37.42 18.60 9.49
N LEU A 1185 38.50 19.08 8.86
CA LEU A 1185 38.68 19.01 7.42
C LEU A 1185 39.46 17.76 7.08
N LEU A 1186 38.77 16.80 6.47
CA LEU A 1186 39.37 15.59 5.92
C LEU A 1186 39.98 15.92 4.57
N ARG A 1187 41.19 15.41 4.34
CA ARG A 1187 41.94 15.64 3.11
C ARG A 1187 42.29 14.32 2.46
N SER A 1188 42.10 14.28 1.15
CA SER A 1188 42.55 13.16 0.34
C SER A 1188 43.05 13.63 -1.03
N ALA A 1189 44.00 12.90 -1.61
CA ALA A 1189 44.55 13.24 -2.92
C ALA A 1189 43.69 12.60 -4.02
N ASN A 1190 43.20 13.38 -4.99
CA ASN A 1190 42.69 12.84 -6.24
C ASN A 1190 43.84 12.54 -7.20
N HIS A 1191 43.67 11.48 -8.00
CA HIS A 1191 44.55 11.12 -9.10
C HIS A 1191 44.51 12.12 -10.24
#